data_AF-A0A182FQU4-F1
#
_entry.id   AF-A0A182FQU4-F1
#
_cell.length_a   1.000
_cell.length_b   1.000
_cell.length_c   1.000
_cell.angle_alpha   90.00
_cell.angle_beta   90.00
_cell.angle_gamma   90.00
#
_symmetry.space_group_name_H-M   'P 1'
#
loop_
_entity.id
_entity.type
_entity.pdbx_description
1 polymer ?
#
loop_
_entity_poly.entity_id
_entity_poly.type
_entity_poly.pdbx_seq_one_letter_code
_entity_poly.pdbx_strand_id
1 'polypeptide(L)'
;MMIRALSCVAREPVLLARGFSTSGVCNENHKCKLLVVGGGAGGCSVAAKASNKLGAGKVIILEPADKHYYQPMFTLIGGGIKTLKDSYRPMKQVLPALATWIQDSAAKFEPESNAVITANGDRIEYEFLLVAVGLQLNYDKIPGLVEALSIKDGKVCSNYSPKYVDRTFQALKNFRSGNALFTFPNSPVKCPGAPQKILYIAEHYLRKTNKRKNANLYYNTSLPVLFGVKHYADALWEIVKRRNINVNLRTNLVEVKPASDEAIFENLDKPSERFTVNYEFLHVTPPMGAPDVLKACSSLVNEMGFVDVSKDTLQHQRLGNVFAIGDCSASPNSKTAASVAAQSQVVYKNLMSVMDGKTPSSVFDGYASCPLVTGYNTCVLAEFDYSLTPLETFPVDQRKERYSMYYMKKDFMPALYWHLLLNGLWNGPKLMRNLMHGRLKYARSTESICWSLKRALFSSWIGRLEKSALDNRPGTKHRQKKMGLIGLALMILDPFKIVRRYIFKPVVTLGLAVAEEYKARKEQSVNTTKTVFLKLIVVVLVGFSVVWASIFLYLYFYYSYMPSVLHVKDVHLNMRECKDGAPDCEPYPTANVALTNHQRLLMVGQAYKIVLNLEMPESEQNGKIGMFTVCGTVRDYSQEQIARSCRMSMLHYKSNLLKTMLTIVFAPLLVFGYREEKQMVTVELFSNYLDDSSHPATNIDITIKCRDIQLYSAELQVVANFTGLRYLMFNWPVLSAIIGITTNLFFILIVCILSWYHWDDTEWITDIRDRYQQIVQVGRKVAAIEQEQTSKLDVPAEKEVVPPKWLVDEE
;
A
#
# COMPACT_ATOMS: atom_id res chain seq x y z
N MET A 1 -93.01 5.82 -8.91
CA MET A 1 -92.78 7.24 -8.57
C MET A 1 -91.83 7.80 -9.62
N MET A 2 -92.21 8.92 -10.24
CA MET A 2 -91.70 9.46 -11.49
C MET A 2 -90.19 9.83 -11.51
N ILE A 3 -89.53 9.39 -12.59
CA ILE A 3 -88.73 10.18 -13.56
C ILE A 3 -87.66 11.15 -13.01
N ARG A 4 -86.38 10.82 -13.24
CA ARG A 4 -85.55 11.56 -14.21
C ARG A 4 -84.40 10.69 -14.72
N ALA A 5 -84.46 10.46 -16.03
CA ALA A 5 -83.50 9.72 -16.83
C ALA A 5 -82.29 10.59 -17.18
N LEU A 6 -81.12 9.96 -17.31
CA LEU A 6 -80.27 10.11 -18.49
C LEU A 6 -79.41 8.85 -18.64
N SER A 7 -79.46 8.34 -19.85
CA SER A 7 -79.14 7.01 -20.35
C SER A 7 -77.64 6.70 -20.46
N CYS A 8 -77.34 5.44 -20.20
CA CYS A 8 -76.15 4.74 -20.66
C CYS A 8 -76.21 4.52 -22.18
N VAL A 9 -75.15 4.81 -22.94
CA VAL A 9 -74.94 4.27 -24.30
C VAL A 9 -73.46 3.96 -24.50
N ALA A 10 -73.20 2.70 -24.85
CA ALA A 10 -71.91 2.14 -25.21
C ALA A 10 -71.39 2.66 -26.57
N ARG A 11 -70.06 2.74 -26.73
CA ARG A 11 -69.38 2.67 -28.03
C ARG A 11 -68.13 1.79 -27.94
N GLU A 12 -68.05 0.88 -28.90
CA GLU A 12 -66.99 -0.06 -29.25
C GLU A 12 -65.62 0.60 -29.53
N PRO A 13 -64.52 -0.20 -29.58
CA PRO A 13 -63.16 0.31 -29.41
C PRO A 13 -62.62 0.95 -30.69
N VAL A 14 -62.03 2.14 -30.54
CA VAL A 14 -61.16 2.74 -31.56
C VAL A 14 -59.85 1.95 -31.58
N LEU A 15 -59.52 1.40 -32.74
CA LEU A 15 -58.19 0.90 -33.10
C LEU A 15 -57.12 1.97 -32.80
N LEU A 16 -56.52 1.90 -31.61
CA LEU A 16 -55.29 2.60 -31.31
C LEU A 16 -54.15 1.82 -31.95
N ALA A 17 -53.73 2.29 -33.12
CA ALA A 17 -52.47 1.91 -33.73
C ALA A 17 -51.37 2.04 -32.68
N ARG A 18 -50.84 0.90 -32.22
CA ARG A 18 -49.61 0.86 -31.43
C ARG A 18 -48.51 1.40 -32.33
N GLY A 19 -48.15 2.66 -32.14
CA GLY A 19 -46.88 3.19 -32.62
C GLY A 19 -45.78 2.35 -32.01
N PHE A 20 -45.20 1.46 -32.81
CA PHE A 20 -43.95 0.81 -32.48
C PHE A 20 -42.92 1.91 -32.26
N SER A 21 -42.57 2.16 -31.00
CA SER A 21 -41.40 2.95 -30.67
C SER A 21 -40.18 2.17 -31.14
N THR A 22 -39.70 2.47 -32.34
CA THR A 22 -38.38 2.04 -32.78
C THR A 22 -37.36 2.83 -31.98
N SER A 23 -36.89 2.31 -30.85
CA SER A 23 -35.60 2.73 -30.31
C SER A 23 -34.57 2.36 -31.37
N GLY A 24 -34.11 3.35 -32.13
CA GLY A 24 -33.07 3.15 -33.12
C GLY A 24 -31.82 2.60 -32.41
N VAL A 25 -31.31 1.47 -32.90
CA VAL A 25 -29.94 1.05 -32.62
C VAL A 25 -29.06 2.13 -33.24
N CYS A 26 -28.52 3.02 -32.41
CA CYS A 26 -27.47 3.92 -32.85
C CYS A 26 -26.22 3.06 -33.03
N ASN A 27 -25.68 3.03 -34.24
CA ASN A 27 -24.40 2.42 -34.55
C ASN A 27 -23.37 3.54 -34.77
N GLU A 28 -23.24 4.45 -33.79
CA GLU A 28 -22.25 5.50 -33.88
C GLU A 28 -20.85 4.95 -33.59
N ASN A 29 -19.85 5.50 -34.29
CA ASN A 29 -18.44 5.21 -34.05
C ASN A 29 -17.82 6.39 -33.29
N HIS A 30 -17.39 6.14 -32.06
CA HIS A 30 -16.66 7.11 -31.25
C HIS A 30 -15.18 6.74 -31.21
N LYS A 31 -14.32 7.76 -31.06
CA LYS A 31 -12.88 7.56 -30.89
C LYS A 31 -12.32 8.48 -29.83
N CYS A 32 -11.48 7.95 -28.95
CA CYS A 32 -10.85 8.72 -27.89
C CYS A 32 -9.42 8.28 -27.62
N LYS A 33 -8.68 9.12 -26.89
CA LYS A 33 -7.35 8.77 -26.41
C LYS A 33 -7.44 7.86 -25.18
N LEU A 34 -8.36 8.16 -24.28
CA LEU A 34 -8.61 7.35 -23.09
C LEU A 34 -10.10 7.04 -22.97
N LEU A 35 -10.44 5.76 -22.99
CA LEU A 35 -11.76 5.28 -22.62
C LEU A 35 -11.75 4.85 -21.14
N VAL A 36 -12.67 5.39 -20.35
CA VAL A 36 -12.92 4.98 -18.98
C VAL A 36 -14.27 4.26 -18.92
N VAL A 37 -14.26 2.97 -18.62
CA VAL A 37 -15.49 2.18 -18.48
C VAL A 37 -15.87 2.08 -17.01
N GLY A 38 -16.96 2.74 -16.63
CA GLY A 38 -17.45 2.89 -15.25
C GLY A 38 -17.17 4.28 -14.68
N GLY A 39 -18.23 5.00 -14.32
CA GLY A 39 -18.24 6.34 -13.71
C GLY A 39 -18.26 6.31 -12.17
N GLY A 40 -17.75 5.23 -11.57
CA GLY A 40 -17.62 5.10 -10.11
C GLY A 40 -16.47 5.92 -9.51
N ALA A 41 -16.12 5.65 -8.25
CA ALA A 41 -15.05 6.38 -7.55
C ALA A 41 -13.70 6.32 -8.29
N GLY A 42 -13.34 5.16 -8.82
CA GLY A 42 -12.09 4.95 -9.55
C GLY A 42 -12.09 5.64 -10.92
N GLY A 43 -13.16 5.44 -11.69
CA GLY A 43 -13.33 6.07 -13.00
C GLY A 43 -13.31 7.60 -12.92
N CYS A 44 -14.13 8.19 -12.05
CA CYS A 44 -14.17 9.65 -11.87
C CYS A 44 -12.80 10.22 -11.47
N SER A 45 -12.15 9.63 -10.46
CA SER A 45 -10.89 10.16 -9.92
C SER A 45 -9.74 10.16 -10.94
N VAL A 46 -9.61 9.10 -11.75
CA VAL A 46 -8.58 9.04 -12.81
C VAL A 46 -8.99 9.86 -14.02
N ALA A 47 -10.27 9.82 -14.43
CA ALA A 47 -10.77 10.63 -15.54
C ALA A 47 -10.56 12.11 -15.28
N ALA A 48 -10.81 12.61 -14.06
CA ALA A 48 -10.57 14.01 -13.70
C ALA A 48 -9.11 14.42 -13.88
N LYS A 49 -8.17 13.60 -13.41
CA LYS A 49 -6.72 13.85 -13.59
C LYS A 49 -6.34 13.82 -15.06
N ALA A 50 -6.81 12.81 -15.80
CA ALA A 50 -6.48 12.60 -17.20
C ALA A 50 -7.08 13.68 -18.12
N SER A 51 -8.35 14.05 -17.93
CA SER A 51 -9.02 15.07 -18.75
C SER A 51 -8.39 16.45 -18.55
N ASN A 52 -7.98 16.79 -17.32
CA ASN A 52 -7.23 18.02 -17.03
C ASN A 52 -5.87 18.07 -17.73
N LYS A 53 -5.23 16.91 -17.94
CA LYS A 53 -3.91 16.81 -18.61
C LYS A 53 -4.01 16.73 -20.13
N LEU A 54 -5.00 15.99 -20.65
CA LEU A 54 -5.16 15.70 -22.08
C LEU A 54 -6.01 16.73 -22.83
N GLY A 55 -6.86 17.49 -22.13
CA GLY A 55 -7.78 18.46 -22.72
C GLY A 55 -9.15 17.88 -23.07
N ALA A 56 -10.06 18.77 -23.48
CA ALA A 56 -11.45 18.44 -23.78
C ALA A 56 -11.60 17.41 -24.91
N GLY A 57 -12.55 16.49 -24.77
CA GLY A 57 -12.93 15.52 -25.82
C GLY A 57 -11.93 14.38 -26.04
N LYS A 58 -10.83 14.31 -25.28
CA LYS A 58 -9.85 13.22 -25.36
C LYS A 58 -10.16 12.03 -24.46
N VAL A 59 -10.99 12.24 -23.44
CA VAL A 59 -11.41 11.22 -22.47
C VAL A 59 -12.91 10.97 -22.64
N ILE A 60 -13.30 9.72 -22.86
CA ILE A 60 -14.69 9.28 -22.84
C ILE A 60 -14.92 8.47 -21.56
N ILE A 61 -16.04 8.71 -20.89
CA ILE A 61 -16.52 7.93 -19.75
C ILE A 61 -17.81 7.22 -20.17
N LEU A 62 -17.79 5.89 -20.16
CA LEU A 62 -18.95 5.04 -20.43
C LEU A 62 -19.57 4.62 -19.10
N GLU A 63 -20.75 5.14 -18.77
CA GLU A 63 -21.45 4.89 -17.50
C GLU A 63 -22.98 5.00 -17.68
N PRO A 64 -23.75 3.93 -17.43
CA PRO A 64 -25.19 3.95 -17.64
C PRO A 64 -25.97 4.71 -16.54
N ALA A 65 -25.46 4.74 -15.30
CA ALA A 65 -26.22 5.26 -14.17
C ALA A 65 -26.39 6.78 -14.21
N ASP A 66 -27.59 7.24 -13.89
CA ASP A 66 -27.93 8.67 -13.74
C ASP A 66 -27.49 9.25 -12.39
N LYS A 67 -27.12 8.40 -11.42
CA LYS A 67 -26.73 8.76 -10.05
C LYS A 67 -25.43 8.12 -9.66
N HIS A 68 -24.60 8.90 -8.98
CA HIS A 68 -23.36 8.45 -8.37
C HIS A 68 -23.55 8.34 -6.85
N TYR A 69 -23.15 7.20 -6.26
CA TYR A 69 -23.32 6.93 -4.83
C TYR A 69 -21.99 6.88 -4.08
N TYR A 70 -21.89 7.62 -2.98
CA TYR A 70 -20.90 7.38 -1.92
C TYR A 70 -21.33 6.20 -1.03
N GLN A 71 -21.11 5.00 -1.55
CA GLN A 71 -21.53 3.73 -0.94
C GLN A 71 -21.03 3.49 0.50
N PRO A 72 -19.86 3.99 0.97
CA PRO A 72 -19.49 3.88 2.38
C PRO A 72 -20.49 4.52 3.37
N MET A 73 -21.41 5.35 2.88
CA MET A 73 -22.51 5.90 3.70
C MET A 73 -23.61 4.89 3.97
N PHE A 74 -23.77 3.84 3.15
CA PHE A 74 -24.86 2.88 3.29
C PHE A 74 -24.87 2.16 4.64
N THR A 75 -23.71 1.90 5.24
CA THR A 75 -23.60 1.41 6.63
C THR A 75 -24.28 2.35 7.64
N LEU A 76 -24.13 3.67 7.47
CA LEU A 76 -24.75 4.67 8.35
C LEU A 76 -26.24 4.83 8.10
N ILE A 77 -26.67 4.65 6.85
CA ILE A 77 -28.08 4.68 6.47
C ILE A 77 -28.82 3.49 7.07
N GLY A 78 -28.26 2.28 6.96
CA GLY A 78 -28.83 1.11 7.62
C GLY A 78 -28.86 1.20 9.15
N GLY A 79 -27.99 2.04 9.71
CA GLY A 79 -27.98 2.41 11.12
C GLY A 79 -28.88 3.59 11.51
N GLY A 80 -29.64 4.19 10.58
CA GLY A 80 -30.48 5.36 10.87
C GLY A 80 -29.71 6.65 11.22
N ILE A 81 -28.42 6.72 10.89
CA ILE A 81 -27.53 7.87 11.20
C ILE A 81 -27.51 8.90 10.06
N LYS A 82 -27.74 8.44 8.82
CA LYS A 82 -27.82 9.23 7.58
C LYS A 82 -29.00 8.71 6.75
N THR A 83 -29.33 9.40 5.66
CA THR A 83 -30.40 9.01 4.72
C THR A 83 -29.84 8.68 3.34
N LEU A 84 -30.58 7.93 2.52
CA LEU A 84 -30.15 7.63 1.14
C LEU A 84 -29.89 8.89 0.32
N LYS A 85 -30.66 9.97 0.53
CA LYS A 85 -30.49 11.26 -0.16
C LYS A 85 -29.11 11.88 0.11
N ASP A 86 -28.55 11.67 1.29
CA ASP A 86 -27.21 12.18 1.64
C ASP A 86 -26.08 11.46 0.88
N SER A 87 -26.37 10.28 0.31
CA SER A 87 -25.37 9.40 -0.27
C SER A 87 -25.13 9.58 -1.76
N TYR A 88 -25.96 10.33 -2.49
CA TYR A 88 -25.83 10.41 -3.95
C TYR A 88 -25.86 11.84 -4.49
N ARG A 89 -25.27 11.99 -5.68
CA ARG A 89 -25.39 13.17 -6.54
C ARG A 89 -25.74 12.71 -7.96
N PRO A 90 -26.42 13.54 -8.78
CA PRO A 90 -26.58 13.24 -10.20
C PRO A 90 -25.22 12.99 -10.88
N MET A 91 -25.13 11.95 -11.71
CA MET A 91 -23.87 11.53 -12.35
C MET A 91 -23.22 12.69 -13.11
N LYS A 92 -24.00 13.45 -13.88
CA LYS A 92 -23.54 14.62 -14.63
C LYS A 92 -22.82 15.68 -13.77
N GLN A 93 -23.18 15.82 -12.49
CA GLN A 93 -22.56 16.81 -11.60
C GLN A 93 -21.19 16.37 -11.05
N VAL A 94 -20.87 15.08 -11.12
CA VAL A 94 -19.64 14.52 -10.54
C VAL A 94 -18.63 14.10 -11.58
N LEU A 95 -19.08 13.87 -12.82
CA LEU A 95 -18.18 13.58 -13.93
C LEU A 95 -17.34 14.83 -14.28
N PRO A 96 -16.07 14.66 -14.68
CA PRO A 96 -15.21 15.78 -15.05
C PRO A 96 -15.77 16.54 -16.25
N ALA A 97 -15.86 17.87 -16.15
CA ALA A 97 -16.43 18.72 -17.20
C ALA A 97 -15.72 18.63 -18.56
N LEU A 98 -14.43 18.26 -18.58
CA LEU A 98 -13.64 18.11 -19.81
C LEU A 98 -13.76 16.72 -20.45
N ALA A 99 -14.39 15.75 -19.78
CA ALA A 99 -14.61 14.41 -20.31
C ALA A 99 -15.99 14.31 -20.98
N THR A 100 -16.07 13.51 -22.04
CA THR A 100 -17.34 13.20 -22.70
C THR A 100 -18.01 12.04 -21.97
N TRP A 101 -19.26 12.22 -21.52
CA TRP A 101 -20.04 11.16 -20.91
C TRP A 101 -20.93 10.49 -21.97
N ILE A 102 -20.76 9.18 -22.14
CA ILE A 102 -21.69 8.32 -22.88
C ILE A 102 -22.53 7.57 -21.84
N GLN A 103 -23.81 7.90 -21.78
CA GLN A 103 -24.75 7.29 -20.84
C GLN A 103 -25.27 5.96 -21.40
N ASP A 104 -24.39 4.97 -21.43
CA ASP A 104 -24.69 3.60 -21.83
C ASP A 104 -23.81 2.62 -21.05
N SER A 105 -24.13 1.33 -21.13
CA SER A 105 -23.38 0.23 -20.55
C SER A 105 -22.49 -0.45 -21.58
N ALA A 106 -21.33 -0.96 -21.15
CA ALA A 106 -20.51 -1.84 -21.99
C ALA A 106 -21.23 -3.19 -22.16
N ALA A 107 -21.39 -3.64 -23.40
CA ALA A 107 -21.93 -4.94 -23.75
C ALA A 107 -20.84 -5.94 -24.14
N LYS A 108 -19.74 -5.47 -24.76
CA LYS A 108 -18.63 -6.32 -25.17
C LYS A 108 -17.31 -5.53 -25.16
N PHE A 109 -16.24 -6.17 -24.68
CA PHE A 109 -14.88 -5.65 -24.80
C PHE A 109 -14.14 -6.36 -25.95
N GLU A 110 -13.41 -5.61 -26.76
CA GLU A 110 -12.65 -6.13 -27.91
C GLU A 110 -11.21 -5.56 -27.86
N PRO A 111 -10.39 -5.99 -26.87
CA PRO A 111 -9.06 -5.42 -26.65
C PRO A 111 -8.09 -5.62 -27.82
N GLU A 112 -8.29 -6.66 -28.64
CA GLU A 112 -7.48 -6.94 -29.83
C GLU A 112 -7.67 -5.87 -30.91
N SER A 113 -8.86 -5.24 -30.97
CA SER A 113 -9.18 -4.14 -31.87
C SER A 113 -9.20 -2.77 -31.19
N ASN A 114 -8.82 -2.72 -29.90
CA ASN A 114 -8.90 -1.55 -29.03
C ASN A 114 -10.28 -0.87 -29.04
N ALA A 115 -11.35 -1.65 -28.85
CA ALA A 115 -12.71 -1.13 -28.84
C ALA A 115 -13.59 -1.72 -27.72
N VAL A 116 -14.65 -0.98 -27.38
CA VAL A 116 -15.76 -1.44 -26.54
C VAL A 116 -17.07 -1.21 -27.30
N ILE A 117 -17.90 -2.24 -27.35
CA ILE A 117 -19.26 -2.16 -27.90
C ILE A 117 -20.22 -1.89 -26.74
N THR A 118 -21.07 -0.89 -26.92
CA THR A 118 -22.08 -0.50 -25.94
C THR A 118 -23.38 -1.31 -26.11
N ALA A 119 -24.29 -1.25 -25.13
CA ALA A 119 -25.55 -1.97 -25.21
C ALA A 119 -26.50 -1.43 -26.29
N ASN A 120 -26.38 -0.15 -26.65
CA ASN A 120 -27.18 0.46 -27.72
C ASN A 120 -26.62 0.19 -29.13
N GLY A 121 -25.41 -0.39 -29.24
CA GLY A 121 -24.79 -0.74 -30.52
C GLY A 121 -23.57 0.12 -30.90
N ASP A 122 -23.36 1.26 -30.22
CA ASP A 122 -22.22 2.14 -30.51
C ASP A 122 -20.89 1.43 -30.27
N ARG A 123 -19.90 1.73 -31.12
CA ARG A 123 -18.53 1.23 -31.01
C ARG A 123 -17.59 2.36 -30.62
N ILE A 124 -16.88 2.19 -29.50
CA ILE A 124 -15.95 3.18 -28.98
C ILE A 124 -14.52 2.66 -29.13
N GLU A 125 -13.78 3.24 -30.07
CA GLU A 125 -12.34 3.02 -30.24
C GLU A 125 -11.52 3.82 -29.22
N TYR A 126 -10.46 3.21 -28.71
CA TYR A 126 -9.57 3.84 -27.75
C TYR A 126 -8.09 3.63 -28.09
N GLU A 127 -7.23 4.58 -27.70
CA GLU A 127 -5.78 4.31 -27.63
C GLU A 127 -5.43 3.61 -26.30
N PHE A 128 -6.04 4.05 -25.20
CA PHE A 128 -5.88 3.50 -23.86
C PHE A 128 -7.22 3.21 -23.20
N LEU A 129 -7.29 2.14 -22.41
CA LEU A 129 -8.49 1.72 -21.68
C LEU A 129 -8.23 1.70 -20.18
N LEU A 130 -9.12 2.33 -19.42
CA LEU A 130 -9.23 2.19 -17.97
C LEU A 130 -10.54 1.49 -17.61
N VAL A 131 -10.44 0.31 -17.00
CA VAL A 131 -11.60 -0.45 -16.51
C VAL A 131 -11.84 -0.13 -15.02
N ALA A 132 -13.03 0.40 -14.71
CA ALA A 132 -13.42 0.85 -13.37
C ALA A 132 -14.87 0.48 -13.00
N VAL A 133 -15.35 -0.67 -13.48
CA VAL A 133 -16.75 -1.12 -13.40
C VAL A 133 -17.18 -1.68 -12.02
N GLY A 134 -16.27 -1.73 -11.05
CA GLY A 134 -16.59 -2.16 -9.68
C GLY A 134 -16.91 -3.66 -9.56
N LEU A 135 -17.87 -4.01 -8.70
CA LEU A 135 -18.29 -5.38 -8.39
C LEU A 135 -19.79 -5.54 -8.64
N GLN A 136 -20.17 -6.72 -9.17
CA GLN A 136 -21.56 -7.12 -9.33
C GLN A 136 -22.10 -7.75 -8.04
N LEU A 137 -23.35 -7.41 -7.67
CA LEU A 137 -24.06 -7.93 -6.50
C LEU A 137 -25.01 -9.04 -6.95
N ASN A 138 -24.74 -10.29 -6.57
CA ASN A 138 -25.50 -11.45 -7.03
C ASN A 138 -26.46 -11.94 -5.94
N TYR A 139 -27.51 -11.15 -5.69
CA TYR A 139 -28.56 -11.50 -4.71
C TYR A 139 -29.34 -12.77 -5.09
N ASP A 140 -29.46 -13.02 -6.39
CA ASP A 140 -30.12 -14.17 -7.01
C ASP A 140 -29.42 -15.50 -6.74
N LYS A 141 -28.12 -15.49 -6.37
CA LYS A 141 -27.38 -16.71 -6.01
C LYS A 141 -27.81 -17.34 -4.69
N ILE A 142 -28.60 -16.63 -3.88
CA ILE A 142 -29.20 -17.17 -2.66
C ILE A 142 -30.69 -17.35 -2.93
N PRO A 143 -31.18 -18.59 -3.12
CA PRO A 143 -32.60 -18.86 -3.31
C PRO A 143 -33.47 -18.21 -2.24
N GLY A 144 -34.58 -17.62 -2.68
CA GLY A 144 -35.54 -16.88 -1.85
C GLY A 144 -35.10 -15.49 -1.36
N LEU A 145 -33.83 -15.09 -1.54
CA LEU A 145 -33.34 -13.79 -1.04
C LEU A 145 -33.99 -12.59 -1.75
N VAL A 146 -34.13 -12.64 -3.08
CA VAL A 146 -34.72 -11.53 -3.86
C VAL A 146 -36.21 -11.36 -3.50
N GLU A 147 -36.92 -12.47 -3.31
CA GLU A 147 -38.30 -12.48 -2.82
C GLU A 147 -38.38 -11.85 -1.43
N ALA A 148 -37.56 -12.33 -0.48
CA ALA A 148 -37.52 -11.82 0.88
C ALA A 148 -37.20 -10.31 0.95
N LEU A 149 -36.25 -9.84 0.13
CA LEU A 149 -35.91 -8.42 0.03
C LEU A 149 -37.01 -7.59 -0.65
N SER A 150 -37.94 -8.20 -1.36
CA SER A 150 -39.05 -7.51 -2.02
C SER A 150 -40.24 -7.29 -1.08
N ILE A 151 -40.38 -8.10 -0.02
CA ILE A 151 -41.42 -7.96 1.00
C ILE A 151 -41.34 -6.58 1.65
N LYS A 152 -42.47 -5.86 1.62
CA LYS A 152 -42.60 -4.56 2.26
C LYS A 152 -42.62 -4.74 3.78
N ASP A 153 -41.83 -3.93 4.48
CA ASP A 153 -41.66 -4.00 5.94
C ASP A 153 -41.22 -5.38 6.46
N GLY A 154 -40.59 -6.18 5.58
CA GLY A 154 -40.05 -7.49 5.90
C GLY A 154 -38.81 -7.44 6.81
N LYS A 155 -38.45 -8.61 7.34
CA LYS A 155 -37.33 -8.79 8.30
C LYS A 155 -35.95 -8.91 7.63
N VAL A 156 -35.92 -9.05 6.30
CA VAL A 156 -34.69 -9.23 5.51
C VAL A 156 -34.25 -7.91 4.87
N CYS A 157 -32.98 -7.57 5.00
CA CYS A 157 -32.43 -6.30 4.51
C CYS A 157 -30.97 -6.43 4.03
N SER A 158 -30.46 -5.40 3.35
CA SER A 158 -29.07 -5.36 2.87
C SER A 158 -28.58 -3.93 2.67
N ASN A 159 -27.40 -3.62 3.19
CA ASN A 159 -26.75 -2.31 3.03
C ASN A 159 -25.93 -2.17 1.74
N TYR A 160 -25.95 -3.15 0.84
CA TYR A 160 -25.07 -3.17 -0.33
C TYR A 160 -25.67 -2.54 -1.59
N SER A 161 -26.96 -2.23 -1.56
CA SER A 161 -27.70 -1.67 -2.69
C SER A 161 -28.56 -0.47 -2.26
N PRO A 162 -28.59 0.63 -3.05
CA PRO A 162 -29.50 1.74 -2.79
C PRO A 162 -30.98 1.33 -2.83
N LYS A 163 -31.32 0.21 -3.49
CA LYS A 163 -32.68 -0.34 -3.53
C LYS A 163 -33.16 -0.88 -2.17
N TYR A 164 -32.24 -1.34 -1.33
CA TYR A 164 -32.57 -2.09 -0.11
C TYR A 164 -32.10 -1.42 1.19
N VAL A 165 -31.11 -0.52 1.13
CA VAL A 165 -30.45 0.04 2.33
C VAL A 165 -31.39 0.78 3.29
N ASP A 166 -32.38 1.51 2.80
CA ASP A 166 -33.33 2.25 3.66
C ASP A 166 -34.23 1.33 4.49
N ARG A 167 -34.34 0.05 4.09
CA ARG A 167 -35.16 -0.95 4.80
C ARG A 167 -34.44 -1.48 6.04
N THR A 168 -33.11 -1.49 6.06
CA THR A 168 -32.32 -2.04 7.17
C THR A 168 -32.67 -1.38 8.50
N PHE A 169 -32.75 -0.05 8.55
CA PHE A 169 -33.09 0.64 9.79
C PHE A 169 -34.56 0.43 10.18
N GLN A 170 -35.46 0.31 9.20
CA GLN A 170 -36.88 0.01 9.47
C GLN A 170 -37.06 -1.38 10.07
N ALA A 171 -36.42 -2.40 9.48
CA ALA A 171 -36.41 -3.76 10.03
C ALA A 171 -35.83 -3.79 11.45
N LEU A 172 -34.76 -3.02 11.70
CA LEU A 172 -34.16 -2.90 13.03
C LEU A 172 -35.08 -2.21 14.05
N LYS A 173 -35.85 -1.19 13.64
CA LYS A 173 -36.87 -0.56 14.51
C LYS A 173 -37.99 -1.53 14.85
N ASN A 174 -38.42 -2.33 13.86
CA ASN A 174 -39.50 -3.29 13.99
C ASN A 174 -39.13 -4.55 14.79
N PHE A 175 -37.84 -4.81 14.99
CA PHE A 175 -37.34 -5.92 15.80
C PHE A 175 -38.01 -5.94 17.19
N ARG A 176 -38.54 -7.11 17.58
CA ARG A 176 -39.18 -7.33 18.89
C ARG A 176 -38.33 -8.19 19.81
N SER A 177 -38.11 -9.44 19.40
CA SER A 177 -37.39 -10.45 20.18
C SER A 177 -36.97 -11.61 19.28
N GLY A 178 -35.85 -12.27 19.59
CA GLY A 178 -35.36 -13.43 18.86
C GLY A 178 -33.98 -13.20 18.24
N ASN A 179 -33.73 -13.83 17.10
CA ASN A 179 -32.41 -13.82 16.47
C ASN A 179 -32.26 -12.65 15.49
N ALA A 180 -31.18 -11.88 15.63
CA ALA A 180 -30.71 -10.91 14.66
C ALA A 180 -29.46 -11.47 13.96
N LEU A 181 -29.62 -11.86 12.70
CA LEU A 181 -28.60 -12.53 11.90
C LEU A 181 -27.91 -11.55 10.95
N PHE A 182 -26.59 -11.65 10.87
CA PHE A 182 -25.74 -10.84 9.98
C PHE A 182 -24.79 -11.77 9.23
N THR A 183 -24.72 -11.64 7.90
CA THR A 183 -24.01 -12.63 7.07
C THR A 183 -22.80 -12.06 6.33
N PHE A 184 -21.80 -12.92 6.08
CA PHE A 184 -20.69 -12.68 5.15
C PHE A 184 -20.57 -13.89 4.18
N PRO A 185 -20.65 -13.67 2.86
CA PRO A 185 -20.72 -14.74 1.86
C PRO A 185 -19.36 -15.37 1.56
N ASN A 186 -19.37 -16.56 0.95
CA ASN A 186 -18.16 -17.22 0.46
C ASN A 186 -17.75 -16.68 -0.93
N SER A 187 -17.45 -15.39 -1.01
CA SER A 187 -17.00 -14.72 -2.23
C SER A 187 -16.13 -13.49 -1.89
N PRO A 188 -15.41 -12.91 -2.86
CA PRO A 188 -14.89 -11.55 -2.72
C PRO A 188 -16.03 -10.57 -2.39
N VAL A 189 -15.74 -9.54 -1.59
CA VAL A 189 -16.71 -8.54 -1.13
C VAL A 189 -16.08 -7.16 -1.14
N LYS A 190 -16.83 -6.13 -1.57
CA LYS A 190 -16.43 -4.74 -1.36
C LYS A 190 -16.61 -4.35 0.11
N CYS A 191 -15.61 -3.71 0.70
CA CYS A 191 -15.55 -3.35 2.11
C CYS A 191 -15.89 -4.55 3.04
N PRO A 192 -14.96 -5.51 3.23
CA PRO A 192 -15.21 -6.72 4.01
C PRO A 192 -15.57 -6.47 5.49
N GLY A 193 -15.30 -5.27 6.03
CA GLY A 193 -15.76 -4.89 7.37
C GLY A 193 -17.21 -4.43 7.43
N ALA A 194 -17.86 -4.05 6.33
CA ALA A 194 -19.24 -3.52 6.36
C ALA A 194 -20.30 -4.46 6.96
N PRO A 195 -20.24 -5.79 6.80
CA PRO A 195 -21.23 -6.71 7.38
C PRO A 195 -21.24 -6.68 8.91
N GLN A 196 -20.06 -6.60 9.52
CA GLN A 196 -19.92 -6.50 10.98
C GLN A 196 -20.14 -5.06 11.50
N LYS A 197 -19.96 -4.01 10.68
CA LYS A 197 -20.29 -2.63 11.10
C LYS A 197 -21.77 -2.49 11.44
N ILE A 198 -22.67 -2.98 10.57
CA ILE A 198 -24.11 -2.88 10.83
C ILE A 198 -24.52 -3.75 12.02
N LEU A 199 -23.88 -4.89 12.24
CA LEU A 199 -24.02 -5.69 13.45
C LEU A 199 -23.73 -4.86 14.70
N TYR A 200 -22.59 -4.15 14.76
CA TYR A 200 -22.24 -3.34 15.93
C TYR A 200 -23.18 -2.15 16.13
N ILE A 201 -23.63 -1.52 15.04
CA ILE A 201 -24.61 -0.43 15.10
C ILE A 201 -25.98 -0.94 15.58
N ALA A 202 -26.44 -2.08 15.07
CA ALA A 202 -27.68 -2.72 15.47
C ALA A 202 -27.65 -3.13 16.95
N GLU A 203 -26.55 -3.74 17.40
CA GLU A 203 -26.35 -4.09 18.79
C GLU A 203 -26.44 -2.86 19.71
N HIS A 204 -25.75 -1.77 19.36
CA HIS A 204 -25.81 -0.51 20.11
C HIS A 204 -27.23 0.08 20.08
N TYR A 205 -27.92 0.04 18.94
CA TYR A 205 -29.31 0.51 18.84
C TYR A 205 -30.25 -0.25 19.78
N LEU A 206 -30.15 -1.59 19.80
CA LEU A 206 -30.97 -2.44 20.66
C LEU A 206 -30.69 -2.17 22.13
N ARG A 207 -29.44 -1.85 22.50
CA ARG A 207 -29.11 -1.44 23.88
C ARG A 207 -29.75 -0.09 24.22
N LYS A 208 -29.62 0.89 23.32
CA LYS A 208 -30.19 2.24 23.49
C LYS A 208 -31.71 2.24 23.60
N THR A 209 -32.37 1.27 22.98
CA THR A 209 -33.84 1.12 22.97
C THR A 209 -34.35 0.06 23.95
N ASN A 210 -33.50 -0.44 24.86
CA ASN A 210 -33.83 -1.46 25.87
C ASN A 210 -34.34 -2.80 25.29
N LYS A 211 -34.08 -3.10 24.01
CA LYS A 211 -34.44 -4.36 23.35
C LYS A 211 -33.32 -5.41 23.35
N ARG A 212 -32.10 -5.04 23.75
CA ARG A 212 -30.91 -5.93 23.71
C ARG A 212 -31.08 -7.22 24.50
N LYS A 213 -31.80 -7.20 25.63
CA LYS A 213 -32.07 -8.38 26.47
C LYS A 213 -32.89 -9.45 25.75
N ASN A 214 -33.71 -9.04 24.78
CA ASN A 214 -34.59 -9.92 24.01
C ASN A 214 -33.96 -10.36 22.68
N ALA A 215 -32.69 -10.03 22.44
CA ALA A 215 -32.03 -10.22 21.16
C ALA A 215 -30.82 -11.15 21.26
N ASN A 216 -30.78 -12.15 20.39
CA ASN A 216 -29.61 -12.99 20.16
C ASN A 216 -28.94 -12.57 18.86
N LEU A 217 -27.74 -12.02 18.93
CA LEU A 217 -27.04 -11.52 17.75
C LEU A 217 -26.06 -12.57 17.25
N TYR A 218 -26.15 -12.89 15.96
CA TYR A 218 -25.27 -13.84 15.28
C TYR A 218 -24.60 -13.19 14.09
N TYR A 219 -23.28 -13.33 14.01
CA TYR A 219 -22.49 -13.01 12.84
C TYR A 219 -22.00 -14.31 12.21
N ASN A 220 -22.66 -14.73 11.14
CA ASN A 220 -22.36 -15.95 10.39
C ASN A 220 -21.48 -15.56 9.21
N THR A 221 -20.18 -15.87 9.30
CA THR A 221 -19.19 -15.46 8.31
C THR A 221 -18.54 -16.67 7.66
N SER A 222 -18.41 -16.63 6.34
CA SER A 222 -17.70 -17.66 5.56
C SER A 222 -16.19 -17.65 5.81
N LEU A 223 -15.65 -16.57 6.39
CA LEU A 223 -14.23 -16.44 6.67
C LEU A 223 -13.82 -17.28 7.90
N PRO A 224 -12.56 -17.76 7.94
CA PRO A 224 -12.00 -18.43 9.12
C PRO A 224 -11.58 -17.44 10.23
N VAL A 225 -11.74 -16.13 10.02
CA VAL A 225 -11.35 -15.08 10.94
C VAL A 225 -12.41 -13.96 10.95
N LEU A 226 -12.49 -13.23 12.06
CA LEU A 226 -13.39 -12.08 12.20
C LEU A 226 -12.96 -10.88 11.32
N PHE A 227 -11.65 -10.68 11.17
CA PHE A 227 -11.07 -9.65 10.32
C PHE A 227 -9.69 -10.12 9.82
N GLY A 228 -9.31 -9.73 8.59
CA GLY A 228 -8.11 -10.28 7.93
C GLY A 228 -6.78 -9.83 8.54
N VAL A 229 -6.77 -8.72 9.27
CA VAL A 229 -5.56 -8.19 9.93
C VAL A 229 -5.65 -8.49 11.43
N LYS A 230 -4.78 -9.37 11.92
CA LYS A 230 -4.78 -9.85 13.32
C LYS A 230 -4.82 -8.70 14.33
N HIS A 231 -4.02 -7.65 14.09
CA HIS A 231 -3.95 -6.47 14.96
C HIS A 231 -5.32 -5.82 15.24
N TYR A 232 -6.20 -5.75 14.25
CA TYR A 232 -7.56 -5.23 14.41
C TYR A 232 -8.56 -6.33 14.79
N ALA A 233 -8.34 -7.58 14.33
CA ALA A 233 -9.18 -8.71 14.68
C ALA A 233 -9.20 -8.97 16.19
N ASP A 234 -8.04 -8.89 16.86
CA ASP A 234 -7.93 -9.07 18.31
C ASP A 234 -8.80 -8.03 19.06
N ALA A 235 -8.73 -6.76 18.68
CA ALA A 235 -9.54 -5.69 19.25
C ALA A 235 -11.06 -5.89 19.00
N LEU A 236 -11.42 -6.38 17.81
CA LEU A 236 -12.82 -6.68 17.47
C LEU A 236 -13.36 -7.87 18.27
N TRP A 237 -12.54 -8.89 18.55
CA TRP A 237 -12.91 -10.00 19.41
C TRP A 237 -13.26 -9.57 20.83
N GLU A 238 -12.52 -8.61 21.40
CA GLU A 238 -12.85 -8.02 22.70
C GLU A 238 -14.22 -7.33 22.68
N ILE A 239 -14.54 -6.61 21.60
CA ILE A 239 -15.85 -5.95 21.42
C ILE A 239 -16.96 -7.00 21.33
N VAL A 240 -16.77 -8.04 20.53
CA VAL A 240 -17.73 -9.14 20.35
C VAL A 240 -18.03 -9.84 21.68
N LYS A 241 -16.98 -10.20 22.45
CA LYS A 241 -17.11 -10.84 23.76
C LYS A 241 -17.85 -9.95 24.75
N ARG A 242 -17.41 -8.68 24.90
CA ARG A 242 -18.03 -7.71 25.81
C ARG A 242 -19.50 -7.44 25.51
N ARG A 243 -19.90 -7.53 24.23
CA ARG A 243 -21.27 -7.27 23.77
C ARG A 243 -22.13 -8.52 23.61
N ASN A 244 -21.62 -9.68 24.03
CA ASN A 244 -22.29 -10.98 23.93
C ASN A 244 -22.85 -11.25 22.52
N ILE A 245 -22.00 -11.09 21.51
CA ILE A 245 -22.32 -11.37 20.10
C ILE A 245 -21.76 -12.75 19.76
N ASN A 246 -22.60 -13.61 19.18
CA ASN A 246 -22.16 -14.93 18.70
C ASN A 246 -21.54 -14.79 17.32
N VAL A 247 -20.31 -15.26 17.13
CA VAL A 247 -19.62 -15.26 15.84
C VAL A 247 -19.40 -16.70 15.41
N ASN A 248 -20.06 -17.10 14.32
CA ASN A 248 -19.89 -18.40 13.72
C ASN A 248 -18.98 -18.23 12.50
N LEU A 249 -17.74 -18.67 12.64
CA LEU A 249 -16.77 -18.69 11.55
C LEU A 249 -17.11 -19.83 10.58
N ARG A 250 -16.61 -19.72 9.36
CA ARG A 250 -16.81 -20.72 8.30
C ARG A 250 -18.27 -21.14 8.10
N THR A 251 -19.19 -20.19 8.26
CA THR A 251 -20.64 -20.39 8.13
C THR A 251 -21.19 -19.51 7.01
N ASN A 252 -21.74 -20.10 5.96
CA ASN A 252 -22.22 -19.40 4.77
C ASN A 252 -23.76 -19.48 4.67
N LEU A 253 -24.41 -18.38 4.28
CA LEU A 253 -25.85 -18.36 4.01
C LEU A 253 -26.11 -18.94 2.61
N VAL A 254 -26.95 -19.97 2.53
CA VAL A 254 -27.24 -20.64 1.26
C VAL A 254 -28.67 -20.44 0.78
N GLU A 255 -29.65 -20.23 1.66
CA GLU A 255 -31.06 -20.05 1.29
C GLU A 255 -31.80 -19.20 2.34
N VAL A 256 -32.81 -18.45 1.88
CA VAL A 256 -33.73 -17.70 2.75
C VAL A 256 -35.15 -18.12 2.42
N LYS A 257 -35.91 -18.55 3.42
CA LYS A 257 -37.33 -18.88 3.32
C LYS A 257 -38.15 -17.76 3.98
N PRO A 258 -38.69 -16.80 3.21
CA PRO A 258 -39.41 -15.67 3.78
C PRO A 258 -40.77 -16.03 4.40
N ALA A 259 -41.41 -17.12 3.95
CA ALA A 259 -42.73 -17.52 4.46
C ALA A 259 -42.69 -18.02 5.92
N SER A 260 -41.56 -18.61 6.33
CA SER A 260 -41.34 -19.17 7.67
C SER A 260 -40.34 -18.35 8.52
N ASP A 261 -39.82 -17.23 8.00
CA ASP A 261 -38.73 -16.45 8.62
C ASP A 261 -37.48 -17.31 8.94
N GLU A 262 -37.13 -18.23 8.04
CA GLU A 262 -36.03 -19.19 8.21
C GLU A 262 -34.84 -18.87 7.27
N ALA A 263 -33.62 -18.93 7.81
CA ALA A 263 -32.38 -18.83 7.03
C ALA A 263 -31.60 -20.14 7.14
N ILE A 264 -31.17 -20.68 6.01
CA ILE A 264 -30.40 -21.92 5.94
C ILE A 264 -28.93 -21.59 5.73
N PHE A 265 -28.09 -22.13 6.61
CA PHE A 265 -26.65 -21.99 6.57
C PHE A 265 -25.98 -23.33 6.30
N GLU A 266 -24.78 -23.28 5.75
CA GLU A 266 -23.87 -24.42 5.65
C GLU A 266 -22.59 -24.14 6.43
N ASN A 267 -22.00 -25.18 7.02
CA ASN A 267 -20.65 -25.12 7.56
C ASN A 267 -19.65 -25.44 6.44
N LEU A 268 -18.74 -24.53 6.13
CA LEU A 268 -17.76 -24.70 5.06
C LEU A 268 -16.63 -25.70 5.40
N ASP A 269 -16.52 -26.15 6.64
CA ASP A 269 -15.66 -27.27 7.04
C ASP A 269 -16.37 -28.63 6.89
N LYS A 270 -17.71 -28.62 6.90
CA LYS A 270 -18.57 -29.79 6.68
C LYS A 270 -19.75 -29.42 5.75
N PRO A 271 -19.52 -29.26 4.43
CA PRO A 271 -20.53 -28.70 3.52
C PRO A 271 -21.83 -29.51 3.41
N SER A 272 -21.81 -30.79 3.81
CA SER A 272 -23.00 -31.63 3.90
C SER A 272 -23.93 -31.28 5.07
N GLU A 273 -23.43 -30.55 6.07
CA GLU A 273 -24.17 -30.13 7.25
C GLU A 273 -24.82 -28.75 7.02
N ARG A 274 -26.09 -28.78 6.62
CA ARG A 274 -26.95 -27.59 6.58
C ARG A 274 -27.78 -27.50 7.83
N PHE A 275 -27.95 -26.30 8.36
CA PHE A 275 -28.78 -26.04 9.52
C PHE A 275 -29.65 -24.80 9.32
N THR A 276 -30.84 -24.84 9.91
CA THR A 276 -31.86 -23.81 9.77
C THR A 276 -31.90 -22.95 11.02
N VAL A 277 -31.97 -21.63 10.84
CA VAL A 277 -32.06 -20.66 11.94
C VAL A 277 -33.21 -19.70 11.66
N ASN A 278 -34.17 -19.64 12.59
CA ASN A 278 -35.22 -18.63 12.56
C ASN A 278 -34.64 -17.23 12.80
N TYR A 279 -35.14 -16.22 12.10
CA TYR A 279 -34.71 -14.84 12.27
C TYR A 279 -35.89 -13.90 12.58
N GLU A 280 -35.65 -12.95 13.48
CA GLU A 280 -36.50 -11.76 13.64
C GLU A 280 -35.94 -10.58 12.83
N PHE A 281 -34.65 -10.64 12.49
CA PHE A 281 -33.95 -9.69 11.63
C PHE A 281 -32.83 -10.42 10.88
N LEU A 282 -32.70 -10.20 9.58
CA LEU A 282 -31.63 -10.77 8.76
C LEU A 282 -31.02 -9.70 7.85
N HIS A 283 -29.78 -9.30 8.14
CA HIS A 283 -28.99 -8.48 7.24
C HIS A 283 -28.09 -9.37 6.37
N VAL A 284 -28.34 -9.35 5.05
CA VAL A 284 -27.61 -10.15 4.07
C VAL A 284 -26.56 -9.34 3.34
N THR A 285 -25.33 -9.83 3.40
CA THR A 285 -24.27 -9.45 2.46
C THR A 285 -24.34 -10.39 1.26
N PRO A 286 -24.70 -9.90 0.06
CA PRO A 286 -24.87 -10.77 -1.09
C PRO A 286 -23.50 -11.30 -1.56
N PRO A 287 -23.45 -12.50 -2.15
CA PRO A 287 -22.30 -12.93 -2.94
C PRO A 287 -21.98 -11.88 -4.02
N MET A 288 -20.70 -11.59 -4.22
CA MET A 288 -20.24 -10.62 -5.22
C MET A 288 -19.20 -11.26 -6.13
N GLY A 289 -19.06 -10.70 -7.32
CA GLY A 289 -18.06 -11.13 -8.28
C GLY A 289 -17.82 -10.07 -9.34
N ALA A 290 -16.83 -10.33 -10.20
CA ALA A 290 -16.63 -9.48 -11.36
C ALA A 290 -17.90 -9.43 -12.24
N PRO A 291 -18.23 -8.27 -12.82
CA PRO A 291 -19.34 -8.12 -13.75
C PRO A 291 -19.34 -9.15 -14.88
N ASP A 292 -20.51 -9.63 -15.27
CA ASP A 292 -20.66 -10.68 -16.30
C ASP A 292 -20.02 -10.30 -17.63
N VAL A 293 -20.14 -9.02 -18.03
CA VAL A 293 -19.51 -8.50 -19.25
C VAL A 293 -17.97 -8.60 -19.23
N LEU A 294 -17.33 -8.47 -18.06
CA LEU A 294 -15.89 -8.67 -17.94
C LEU A 294 -15.53 -10.15 -18.03
N LYS A 295 -16.29 -11.01 -17.34
CA LYS A 295 -16.05 -12.46 -17.35
C LYS A 295 -16.15 -13.07 -18.74
N ALA A 296 -16.99 -12.49 -19.60
CA ALA A 296 -17.11 -12.90 -21.00
C ALA A 296 -15.84 -12.63 -21.84
N CYS A 297 -14.93 -11.75 -21.39
CA CYS A 297 -13.73 -11.35 -22.12
C CYS A 297 -12.46 -11.95 -21.49
N SER A 298 -12.15 -13.21 -21.83
CA SER A 298 -10.99 -13.95 -21.29
C SER A 298 -9.61 -13.30 -21.55
N SER A 299 -9.50 -12.42 -22.56
CA SER A 299 -8.27 -11.66 -22.83
C SER A 299 -8.03 -10.51 -21.84
N LEU A 300 -9.05 -10.07 -21.10
CA LEU A 300 -8.95 -9.01 -20.09
C LEU A 300 -8.86 -9.53 -18.65
N VAL A 301 -9.38 -10.72 -18.39
CA VAL A 301 -9.59 -11.21 -17.02
C VAL A 301 -8.70 -12.40 -16.68
N ASN A 302 -8.50 -12.61 -15.39
CA ASN A 302 -7.93 -13.83 -14.84
C ASN A 302 -8.99 -14.94 -14.70
N GLU A 303 -8.58 -16.11 -14.20
CA GLU A 303 -9.46 -17.27 -13.98
C GLU A 303 -10.65 -16.97 -13.05
N MET A 304 -10.51 -16.01 -12.14
CA MET A 304 -11.56 -15.57 -11.22
C MET A 304 -12.50 -14.51 -11.83
N GLY A 305 -12.25 -14.09 -13.07
CA GLY A 305 -13.06 -13.12 -13.81
C GLY A 305 -12.71 -11.66 -13.56
N PHE A 306 -11.67 -11.36 -12.78
CA PHE A 306 -11.23 -9.98 -12.50
C PHE A 306 -10.19 -9.51 -13.51
N VAL A 307 -10.11 -8.21 -13.78
CA VAL A 307 -9.15 -7.67 -14.77
C VAL A 307 -7.72 -7.96 -14.32
N ASP A 308 -6.95 -8.64 -15.16
CA ASP A 308 -5.63 -9.19 -14.82
C ASP A 308 -4.54 -8.11 -14.86
N VAL A 309 -4.25 -7.51 -13.71
CA VAL A 309 -3.31 -6.38 -13.60
C VAL A 309 -2.12 -6.72 -12.72
N SER A 310 -0.99 -6.06 -13.00
CA SER A 310 0.15 -6.01 -12.09
C SER A 310 -0.27 -5.40 -10.75
N LYS A 311 0.07 -6.08 -9.65
CA LYS A 311 -0.17 -5.60 -8.28
C LYS A 311 0.52 -4.26 -7.99
N ASP A 312 1.61 -3.96 -8.69
CA ASP A 312 2.44 -2.79 -8.44
C ASP A 312 1.99 -1.61 -9.30
N THR A 313 1.82 -1.83 -10.60
CA THR A 313 1.59 -0.74 -11.56
C THR A 313 0.12 -0.53 -11.91
N LEU A 314 -0.73 -1.54 -11.68
CA LEU A 314 -2.15 -1.61 -12.08
C LEU A 314 -2.39 -1.56 -13.60
N GLN A 315 -1.33 -1.75 -14.37
CA GLN A 315 -1.38 -2.03 -15.81
C GLN A 315 -1.75 -3.49 -16.03
N HIS A 316 -2.50 -3.79 -17.10
CA HIS A 316 -2.83 -5.14 -17.48
C HIS A 316 -1.57 -5.93 -17.84
N GLN A 317 -1.48 -7.19 -17.40
CA GLN A 317 -0.26 -8.00 -17.52
C GLN A 317 0.11 -8.29 -18.99
N ARG A 318 -0.89 -8.40 -19.87
CA ARG A 318 -0.72 -8.80 -21.29
C ARG A 318 -0.96 -7.66 -22.28
N LEU A 319 -1.65 -6.60 -21.87
CA LEU A 319 -2.18 -5.56 -22.76
C LEU A 319 -1.62 -4.21 -22.30
N GLY A 320 -0.55 -3.74 -22.95
CA GLY A 320 0.23 -2.59 -22.48
C GLY A 320 -0.57 -1.28 -22.41
N ASN A 321 -1.67 -1.15 -23.14
CA ASN A 321 -2.53 0.04 -23.14
C ASN A 321 -3.77 -0.05 -22.23
N VAL A 322 -3.91 -1.14 -21.45
CA VAL A 322 -5.06 -1.37 -20.57
C VAL A 322 -4.65 -1.24 -19.10
N PHE A 323 -5.48 -0.58 -18.30
CA PHE A 323 -5.34 -0.42 -16.86
C PHE A 323 -6.65 -0.74 -16.15
N ALA A 324 -6.61 -1.12 -14.88
CA ALA A 324 -7.82 -1.28 -14.07
C ALA A 324 -7.65 -0.74 -12.65
N ILE A 325 -8.75 -0.27 -12.07
CA ILE A 325 -8.78 0.36 -10.74
C ILE A 325 -9.98 -0.11 -9.93
N GLY A 326 -9.79 -0.24 -8.62
CA GLY A 326 -10.86 -0.55 -7.68
C GLY A 326 -11.33 -2.01 -7.76
N ASP A 327 -12.62 -2.22 -7.51
CA ASP A 327 -13.12 -3.55 -7.14
C ASP A 327 -13.09 -4.56 -8.31
N CYS A 328 -13.03 -4.11 -9.57
CA CYS A 328 -12.97 -4.99 -10.74
C CYS A 328 -11.56 -5.51 -11.04
N SER A 329 -10.50 -4.96 -10.44
CA SER A 329 -9.13 -5.40 -10.69
C SER A 329 -8.77 -6.63 -9.86
N ALA A 330 -7.84 -7.44 -10.39
CA ALA A 330 -7.26 -8.60 -9.71
C ALA A 330 -6.16 -8.23 -8.69
N SER A 331 -6.01 -6.94 -8.37
CA SER A 331 -5.05 -6.46 -7.37
C SER A 331 -5.33 -7.10 -5.99
N PRO A 332 -4.33 -7.70 -5.31
CA PRO A 332 -4.53 -8.52 -4.11
C PRO A 332 -4.68 -7.68 -2.82
N ASN A 333 -5.47 -6.60 -2.86
CA ASN A 333 -5.76 -5.75 -1.71
C ASN A 333 -7.25 -5.79 -1.35
N SER A 334 -7.59 -5.30 -0.15
CA SER A 334 -8.99 -5.12 0.24
C SER A 334 -9.69 -4.11 -0.67
N LYS A 335 -10.84 -4.50 -1.23
CA LYS A 335 -11.64 -3.72 -2.19
C LYS A 335 -12.39 -2.59 -1.47
N THR A 336 -11.79 -1.40 -1.39
CA THR A 336 -12.31 -0.24 -0.65
C THR A 336 -12.12 1.07 -1.42
N ALA A 337 -12.96 2.07 -1.15
CA ALA A 337 -12.80 3.41 -1.71
C ALA A 337 -11.49 4.10 -1.26
N ALA A 338 -10.96 3.74 -0.09
CA ALA A 338 -9.66 4.22 0.36
C ALA A 338 -8.51 3.65 -0.48
N SER A 339 -8.61 2.36 -0.85
CA SER A 339 -7.69 1.76 -1.82
C SER A 339 -7.81 2.43 -3.18
N VAL A 340 -9.03 2.69 -3.67
CA VAL A 340 -9.23 3.45 -4.92
C VAL A 340 -8.52 4.80 -4.88
N ALA A 341 -8.60 5.54 -3.77
CA ALA A 341 -7.90 6.82 -3.62
C ALA A 341 -6.38 6.67 -3.77
N ALA A 342 -5.77 5.66 -3.12
CA ALA A 342 -4.33 5.40 -3.24
C ALA A 342 -3.94 4.89 -4.64
N GLN A 343 -4.75 3.99 -5.22
CA GLN A 343 -4.57 3.44 -6.56
C GLN A 343 -4.67 4.54 -7.64
N SER A 344 -5.56 5.51 -7.49
CA SER A 344 -5.84 6.55 -8.51
C SER A 344 -4.58 7.30 -8.94
N GLN A 345 -3.68 7.61 -7.99
CA GLN A 345 -2.45 8.32 -8.28
C GLN A 345 -1.42 7.42 -8.97
N VAL A 346 -1.38 6.14 -8.61
CA VAL A 346 -0.48 5.16 -9.21
C VAL A 346 -0.90 4.89 -10.66
N VAL A 347 -2.18 4.58 -10.87
CA VAL A 347 -2.77 4.38 -12.21
C VAL A 347 -2.53 5.61 -13.07
N TYR A 348 -2.86 6.81 -12.58
CA TYR A 348 -2.68 8.04 -13.36
C TYR A 348 -1.23 8.24 -13.78
N LYS A 349 -0.26 8.11 -12.84
CA LYS A 349 1.16 8.27 -13.17
C LYS A 349 1.63 7.25 -14.20
N ASN A 350 1.28 5.99 -14.01
CA ASN A 350 1.72 4.92 -14.92
C ASN A 350 1.05 5.03 -16.28
N LEU A 351 -0.25 5.33 -16.33
CA LEU A 351 -0.99 5.60 -17.57
C LEU A 351 -0.34 6.74 -18.36
N MET A 352 -0.03 7.87 -17.72
CA MET A 352 0.64 8.99 -18.38
C MET A 352 2.06 8.62 -18.85
N SER A 353 2.83 7.85 -18.06
CA SER A 353 4.15 7.37 -18.48
C SER A 353 4.08 6.49 -19.72
N VAL A 354 3.13 5.55 -19.76
CA VAL A 354 2.96 4.66 -20.92
C VAL A 354 2.46 5.45 -22.14
N MET A 355 1.58 6.44 -21.95
CA MET A 355 1.19 7.38 -23.02
C MET A 355 2.38 8.15 -23.61
N ASP A 356 3.40 8.43 -22.79
CA ASP A 356 4.66 9.06 -23.21
C ASP A 356 5.69 8.06 -23.79
N GLY A 357 5.35 6.77 -23.91
CA GLY A 357 6.28 5.72 -24.35
C GLY A 357 7.34 5.32 -23.30
N LYS A 358 7.11 5.66 -22.02
CA LYS A 358 8.02 5.33 -20.90
C LYS A 358 7.53 4.11 -20.13
N THR A 359 8.44 3.45 -19.42
CA THR A 359 8.10 2.34 -18.53
C THR A 359 7.41 2.86 -17.25
N PRO A 360 6.38 2.14 -16.74
CA PRO A 360 5.72 2.50 -15.50
C PRO A 360 6.64 2.26 -14.29
N SER A 361 6.70 3.22 -13.37
CA SER A 361 7.59 3.19 -12.20
C SER A 361 6.90 3.49 -10.88
N SER A 362 5.65 3.95 -10.91
CA SER A 362 4.87 4.18 -9.69
C SER A 362 4.35 2.85 -9.16
N VAL A 363 4.57 2.58 -7.87
CA VAL A 363 4.18 1.33 -7.21
C VAL A 363 3.05 1.58 -6.23
N PHE A 364 2.00 0.77 -6.30
CA PHE A 364 0.95 0.68 -5.32
C PHE A 364 1.37 -0.26 -4.19
N ASP A 365 1.29 0.21 -2.95
CA ASP A 365 1.73 -0.51 -1.76
C ASP A 365 0.63 -1.41 -1.16
N GLY A 366 -0.51 -1.56 -1.83
CA GLY A 366 -1.63 -2.37 -1.34
C GLY A 366 -2.48 -1.69 -0.28
N TYR A 367 -2.27 -0.39 -0.04
CA TYR A 367 -2.97 0.35 0.99
C TYR A 367 -4.49 0.17 0.93
N ALA A 368 -5.08 -0.15 2.08
CA ALA A 368 -6.51 -0.18 2.29
C ALA A 368 -6.86 0.41 3.65
N SER A 369 -8.09 0.93 3.75
CA SER A 369 -8.66 1.39 5.01
C SER A 369 -10.09 0.91 5.17
N CYS A 370 -10.40 0.45 6.37
CA CYS A 370 -11.74 0.06 6.78
C CYS A 370 -12.09 0.76 8.10
N PRO A 371 -12.81 1.90 8.04
CA PRO A 371 -13.40 2.51 9.22
C PRO A 371 -14.54 1.62 9.75
N LEU A 372 -14.23 0.81 10.76
CA LEU A 372 -15.14 -0.12 11.42
C LEU A 372 -15.96 0.64 12.44
N VAL A 373 -17.13 1.13 12.03
CA VAL A 373 -18.10 1.75 12.93
C VAL A 373 -18.59 0.71 13.92
N THR A 374 -18.25 0.89 15.19
CA THR A 374 -18.60 -0.02 16.28
C THR A 374 -19.77 0.50 17.11
N GLY A 375 -20.34 1.65 16.76
CA GLY A 375 -21.50 2.22 17.44
C GLY A 375 -21.95 3.56 16.84
N TYR A 376 -22.88 4.23 17.50
CA TYR A 376 -23.39 5.56 17.11
C TYR A 376 -22.41 6.71 17.36
N ASN A 377 -21.27 6.41 17.97
CA ASN A 377 -20.27 7.39 18.38
C ASN A 377 -18.84 6.82 18.39
N THR A 378 -18.64 5.57 18.01
CA THR A 378 -17.33 4.90 18.06
C THR A 378 -16.97 4.24 16.73
N CYS A 379 -15.68 4.27 16.40
CA CYS A 379 -15.12 3.62 15.23
C CYS A 379 -13.70 3.15 15.53
N VAL A 380 -13.37 1.94 15.09
CA VAL A 380 -12.00 1.43 14.96
C VAL A 380 -11.54 1.73 13.53
N LEU A 381 -10.41 2.41 13.34
CA LEU A 381 -9.92 2.74 11.99
C LEU A 381 -8.81 1.77 11.60
N ALA A 382 -9.19 0.71 10.89
CA ALA A 382 -8.22 -0.25 10.37
C ALA A 382 -7.55 0.31 9.10
N GLU A 383 -6.23 0.35 9.06
CA GLU A 383 -5.43 0.71 7.88
C GLU A 383 -4.29 -0.29 7.71
N PHE A 384 -4.03 -0.76 6.50
CA PHE A 384 -3.06 -1.83 6.26
C PHE A 384 -2.62 -1.90 4.79
N ASP A 385 -1.59 -2.69 4.51
CA ASP A 385 -0.99 -2.91 3.19
C ASP A 385 -1.22 -4.35 2.66
N TYR A 386 -0.53 -4.72 1.57
CA TYR A 386 -0.58 -6.07 1.00
C TYR A 386 -0.17 -7.18 1.97
N SER A 387 0.74 -6.89 2.90
CA SER A 387 1.25 -7.83 3.88
C SER A 387 0.32 -7.97 5.08
N LEU A 388 -0.89 -7.37 5.03
CA LEU A 388 -1.85 -7.33 6.12
C LEU A 388 -1.24 -6.73 7.40
N THR A 389 -0.25 -5.85 7.25
CA THR A 389 0.43 -5.18 8.37
C THR A 389 -0.22 -3.81 8.60
N PRO A 390 -0.45 -3.39 9.87
CA PRO A 390 -1.03 -2.08 10.17
C PRO A 390 -0.23 -0.94 9.55
N LEU A 391 -0.95 0.00 8.93
CA LEU A 391 -0.40 1.16 8.23
C LEU A 391 -1.14 2.45 8.61
N GLU A 392 -1.22 2.69 9.91
CA GLU A 392 -2.01 3.75 10.54
C GLU A 392 -1.56 5.16 10.15
N THR A 393 -2.53 6.02 9.85
CA THR A 393 -2.29 7.41 9.45
C THR A 393 -2.03 8.30 10.65
N PHE A 394 -2.76 8.12 11.75
CA PHE A 394 -2.67 8.97 12.93
C PHE A 394 -1.71 8.38 13.98
N PRO A 395 -1.01 9.22 14.77
CA PRO A 395 -0.07 8.77 15.78
C PRO A 395 -0.80 8.42 17.08
N VAL A 396 -1.92 7.69 16.96
CA VAL A 396 -2.74 7.22 18.07
C VAL A 396 -3.16 5.79 17.75
N ASP A 397 -3.27 4.95 18.77
CA ASP A 397 -3.71 3.56 18.59
C ASP A 397 -5.10 3.51 17.94
N GLN A 398 -5.18 3.18 16.64
CA GLN A 398 -6.43 3.17 15.88
C GLN A 398 -7.23 1.88 16.06
N ARG A 399 -6.69 0.88 16.77
CA ARG A 399 -7.39 -0.36 17.14
C ARG A 399 -8.47 -0.11 18.21
N LYS A 400 -8.33 0.98 18.99
CA LYS A 400 -9.30 1.39 20.01
C LYS A 400 -10.53 2.04 19.39
N GLU A 401 -11.68 1.82 20.03
CA GLU A 401 -12.92 2.52 19.70
C GLU A 401 -12.78 4.03 19.93
N ARG A 402 -12.87 4.85 18.88
CA ARG A 402 -12.66 6.31 18.97
C ARG A 402 -13.81 7.13 18.39
N TYR A 403 -14.14 8.20 19.10
CA TYR A 403 -15.07 9.24 18.65
C TYR A 403 -14.55 10.03 17.45
N SER A 404 -13.26 10.40 17.49
CA SER A 404 -12.61 11.14 16.40
C SER A 404 -12.70 10.40 15.07
N MET A 405 -12.40 9.10 15.07
CA MET A 405 -12.48 8.25 13.87
C MET A 405 -13.92 8.09 13.37
N TYR A 406 -14.90 8.06 14.29
CA TYR A 406 -16.31 8.00 13.94
C TYR A 406 -16.76 9.28 13.21
N TYR A 407 -16.50 10.46 13.76
CA TYR A 407 -16.84 11.73 13.10
C TYR A 407 -16.07 11.94 11.81
N MET A 408 -14.81 11.50 11.76
CA MET A 408 -14.04 11.49 10.52
C MET A 408 -14.76 10.68 9.44
N LYS A 409 -15.23 9.46 9.74
CA LYS A 409 -15.97 8.64 8.79
C LYS A 409 -17.37 9.19 8.48
N LYS A 410 -18.05 9.77 9.47
CA LYS A 410 -19.45 10.20 9.39
C LYS A 410 -19.62 11.48 8.59
N ASP A 411 -18.75 12.46 8.83
CA ASP A 411 -18.94 13.84 8.36
C ASP A 411 -17.78 14.34 7.49
N PHE A 412 -16.52 14.03 7.84
CA PHE A 412 -15.35 14.49 7.07
C PHE A 412 -15.15 13.71 5.75
N MET A 413 -15.16 12.38 5.80
CA MET A 413 -14.90 11.53 4.63
C MET A 413 -15.89 11.72 3.48
N PRO A 414 -17.21 11.94 3.69
CA PRO A 414 -18.11 12.31 2.60
C PRO A 414 -17.69 13.59 1.88
N ALA A 415 -17.28 14.63 2.61
CA ALA A 415 -16.82 15.88 2.02
C ALA A 415 -15.50 15.68 1.24
N LEU A 416 -14.54 14.96 1.84
CA LEU A 416 -13.29 14.55 1.19
C LEU A 416 -13.55 13.78 -0.12
N TYR A 417 -14.53 12.89 -0.11
CA TYR A 417 -14.91 12.10 -1.28
C TYR A 417 -15.42 12.98 -2.42
N TRP A 418 -16.47 13.77 -2.16
CA TRP A 418 -17.14 14.56 -3.19
C TRP A 418 -16.27 15.70 -3.73
N HIS A 419 -15.53 16.38 -2.85
CA HIS A 419 -14.82 17.60 -3.22
C HIS A 419 -13.37 17.36 -3.63
N LEU A 420 -12.74 16.27 -3.18
CA LEU A 420 -11.32 16.01 -3.44
C LEU A 420 -11.10 14.72 -4.24
N LEU A 421 -11.68 13.58 -3.85
CA LEU A 421 -11.43 12.32 -4.56
C LEU A 421 -11.97 12.33 -5.99
N LEU A 422 -13.26 12.67 -6.17
CA LEU A 422 -13.87 12.66 -7.51
C LEU A 422 -13.26 13.70 -8.46
N ASN A 423 -12.71 14.78 -7.91
CA ASN A 423 -11.99 15.81 -8.66
C ASN A 423 -10.51 15.47 -8.90
N GLY A 424 -10.05 14.27 -8.51
CA GLY A 424 -8.67 13.83 -8.74
C GLY A 424 -7.62 14.49 -7.85
N LEU A 425 -8.03 15.11 -6.73
CA LEU A 425 -7.16 15.86 -5.81
C LEU A 425 -6.71 15.02 -4.59
N TRP A 426 -7.40 13.91 -4.29
CA TRP A 426 -7.08 13.05 -3.15
C TRP A 426 -6.37 11.75 -3.58
N ASN A 427 -5.17 11.50 -3.04
CA ASN A 427 -4.29 10.38 -3.41
C ASN A 427 -4.11 9.35 -2.29
N GLY A 428 -5.05 9.32 -1.32
CA GLY A 428 -4.89 8.57 -0.08
C GLY A 428 -4.03 9.29 0.96
N PRO A 429 -3.98 8.78 2.20
CA PRO A 429 -3.41 9.50 3.34
C PRO A 429 -1.90 9.32 3.51
N LYS A 430 -1.17 8.75 2.54
CA LYS A 430 0.29 8.51 2.65
C LYS A 430 1.08 9.78 3.02
N LEU A 431 0.74 10.92 2.42
CA LEU A 431 1.34 12.21 2.76
C LEU A 431 1.04 12.61 4.21
N MET A 432 -0.23 12.50 4.63
CA MET A 432 -0.67 12.80 6.00
C MET A 432 0.04 11.91 7.01
N ARG A 433 0.10 10.60 6.75
CA ARG A 433 0.79 9.62 7.59
C ARG A 433 2.26 9.98 7.79
N ASN A 434 2.96 10.36 6.72
CA ASN A 434 4.36 10.78 6.81
C ASN A 434 4.54 12.07 7.61
N LEU A 435 3.63 13.04 7.45
CA LEU A 435 3.61 14.29 8.22
C LEU A 435 3.41 14.02 9.71
N MET A 436 2.38 13.26 10.06
CA MET A 436 1.96 13.00 11.44
C MET A 436 2.98 12.18 12.24
N HIS A 437 3.74 11.31 11.58
CA HIS A 437 4.77 10.48 12.23
C HIS A 437 6.16 11.11 12.18
N GLY A 438 6.30 12.38 11.76
CA GLY A 438 7.61 13.01 11.59
C GLY A 438 8.51 12.33 10.55
N ARG A 439 7.94 11.47 9.68
CA ARG A 439 8.65 10.69 8.66
C ARG A 439 8.84 11.46 7.35
N LEU A 440 8.80 12.79 7.41
CA LEU A 440 9.28 13.63 6.32
C LEU A 440 10.80 13.43 6.19
N LYS A 441 11.21 12.39 5.47
CA LYS A 441 12.45 12.48 4.71
C LYS A 441 12.28 13.72 3.84
N TYR A 442 13.23 14.65 3.95
CA TYR A 442 13.34 15.86 3.14
C TYR A 442 13.00 15.52 1.69
N ALA A 443 11.75 15.75 1.30
CA ALA A 443 11.29 15.43 -0.03
C ALA A 443 11.96 16.47 -0.92
N ARG A 444 12.92 16.05 -1.74
CA ARG A 444 13.30 16.77 -2.96
C ARG A 444 12.06 16.84 -3.87
N SER A 445 11.12 17.72 -3.54
CA SER A 445 10.02 18.12 -4.41
C SER A 445 9.47 19.52 -4.07
N THR A 446 10.17 20.31 -3.24
CA THR A 446 9.87 21.74 -3.04
C THR A 446 10.27 22.63 -4.22
N GLU A 447 10.81 22.07 -5.31
CA GLU A 447 10.95 22.80 -6.57
C GLU A 447 9.63 22.87 -7.37
N SER A 448 8.64 22.00 -7.18
CA SER A 448 7.41 22.01 -8.01
C SER A 448 6.37 23.06 -7.58
N ILE A 449 6.40 23.54 -6.33
CA ILE A 449 5.40 24.50 -5.81
C ILE A 449 5.91 25.94 -5.86
N CYS A 450 7.23 26.15 -5.76
CA CYS A 450 7.83 27.48 -5.87
C CYS A 450 8.16 27.90 -7.32
N TRP A 451 8.33 26.95 -8.26
CA TRP A 451 8.53 27.26 -9.69
C TRP A 451 7.26 27.59 -10.47
N SER A 452 6.08 27.10 -10.06
CA SER A 452 4.82 27.39 -10.77
C SER A 452 4.32 28.82 -10.59
N LEU A 453 4.78 29.54 -9.56
CA LEU A 453 4.42 30.94 -9.34
C LEU A 453 5.43 31.95 -9.93
N LYS A 454 6.68 31.54 -10.22
CA LYS A 454 7.67 32.41 -10.91
C LYS A 454 7.64 32.30 -12.43
N ARG A 455 7.24 31.16 -13.01
CA ARG A 455 7.19 30.98 -14.48
C ARG A 455 6.01 31.67 -15.16
N ALA A 456 4.97 32.03 -14.39
CA ALA A 456 3.78 32.72 -14.88
C ALA A 456 3.96 34.23 -15.08
N LEU A 457 5.05 34.85 -14.59
CA LEU A 457 5.30 36.28 -14.74
C LEU A 457 6.56 36.64 -15.56
N PHE A 458 7.40 35.67 -15.92
CA PHE A 458 8.67 35.93 -16.64
C PHE A 458 8.71 35.39 -18.08
N SER A 459 7.67 34.68 -18.55
CA SER A 459 7.59 34.16 -19.93
C SER A 459 6.85 35.09 -20.90
N SER A 460 6.25 36.18 -20.42
CA SER A 460 5.48 37.12 -21.26
C SER A 460 6.31 38.25 -21.89
N TRP A 461 7.63 38.31 -21.67
CA TRP A 461 8.45 39.45 -22.13
C TRP A 461 9.64 39.12 -23.04
N ILE A 462 10.09 37.86 -23.12
CA ILE A 462 11.23 37.46 -23.97
C ILE A 462 10.80 36.76 -25.28
N GLY A 463 9.53 36.42 -25.44
CA GLY A 463 9.01 35.78 -26.67
C GLY A 463 8.64 36.73 -27.82
N ARG A 464 8.97 38.03 -27.72
CA ARG A 464 8.48 39.06 -28.66
C ARG A 464 9.57 39.78 -29.48
N LEU A 465 10.80 39.27 -29.52
CA LEU A 465 11.91 39.86 -30.30
C LEU A 465 12.59 38.92 -31.32
N GLU A 466 12.04 37.74 -31.58
CA GLU A 466 12.67 36.75 -32.49
C GLU A 466 11.76 36.29 -33.63
N LYS A 467 10.90 37.20 -34.12
CA LYS A 467 10.06 36.95 -35.31
C LYS A 467 9.85 38.21 -36.14
N SER A 468 10.94 38.76 -36.66
CA SER A 468 10.90 39.75 -37.75
C SER A 468 12.24 39.83 -38.49
N ALA A 469 12.71 38.71 -39.04
CA ALA A 469 13.78 38.72 -40.03
C ALA A 469 13.84 37.37 -40.75
N LEU A 470 12.95 37.15 -41.73
CA LEU A 470 13.10 36.20 -42.83
C LEU A 470 11.89 36.32 -43.75
N ASP A 471 11.92 37.28 -44.68
CA ASP A 471 11.52 37.01 -46.07
C ASP A 471 11.93 38.13 -47.04
N ASN A 472 12.23 37.70 -48.28
CA ASN A 472 12.39 38.43 -49.55
C ASN A 472 13.79 38.94 -50.02
N ARG A 473 14.25 38.37 -51.16
CA ARG A 473 15.28 38.85 -52.12
C ARG A 473 14.61 39.72 -53.22
N PRO A 474 15.23 40.16 -54.36
CA PRO A 474 16.64 40.23 -54.83
C PRO A 474 17.03 41.58 -55.52
N GLY A 475 18.30 41.77 -55.93
CA GLY A 475 18.71 42.87 -56.84
C GLY A 475 20.19 42.90 -57.26
N THR A 476 20.44 42.92 -58.57
CA THR A 476 21.70 42.78 -59.34
C THR A 476 22.50 44.08 -59.58
N LYS A 477 23.84 43.98 -59.79
CA LYS A 477 24.77 44.76 -60.70
C LYS A 477 26.16 44.94 -60.05
N HIS A 478 27.33 45.07 -60.69
CA HIS A 478 27.91 44.78 -62.02
C HIS A 478 29.40 45.21 -61.95
N ARG A 479 30.34 44.48 -62.60
CA ARG A 479 31.73 44.88 -63.03
C ARG A 479 32.76 45.20 -61.91
N GLN A 480 34.08 44.99 -62.03
CA GLN A 480 34.97 44.83 -63.19
C GLN A 480 36.34 44.20 -62.81
N LYS A 481 36.80 43.26 -63.66
CA LYS A 481 38.17 42.82 -64.05
C LYS A 481 39.43 43.29 -63.29
N LYS A 482 40.35 42.34 -63.02
CA LYS A 482 41.69 42.25 -63.67
C LYS A 482 42.35 40.87 -63.49
N MET A 483 43.21 40.54 -64.45
CA MET A 483 43.72 39.23 -64.89
C MET A 483 44.72 38.51 -63.96
N GLY A 484 44.76 37.18 -64.09
CA GLY A 484 45.97 36.36 -63.89
C GLY A 484 45.71 34.87 -63.70
N LEU A 485 46.45 34.01 -64.41
CA LEU A 485 46.65 32.56 -64.15
C LEU A 485 45.57 31.51 -64.50
N ILE A 486 44.40 31.86 -65.03
CA ILE A 486 43.30 30.87 -65.24
C ILE A 486 43.34 30.15 -66.61
N GLY A 487 44.25 30.53 -67.51
CA GLY A 487 44.44 29.83 -68.81
C GLY A 487 45.09 28.45 -68.69
N LEU A 488 45.82 28.17 -67.61
CA LEU A 488 46.46 26.87 -67.37
C LEU A 488 45.56 25.90 -66.56
N ALA A 489 44.43 26.38 -66.04
CA ALA A 489 43.52 25.62 -65.18
C ALA A 489 42.38 24.91 -65.94
N LEU A 490 42.22 25.16 -67.24
CA LEU A 490 41.12 24.58 -68.05
C LEU A 490 41.44 23.22 -68.68
N MET A 491 42.59 22.61 -68.37
CA MET A 491 42.86 21.18 -68.65
C MET A 491 42.65 20.26 -67.42
N ILE A 492 42.36 20.82 -66.24
CA ILE A 492 42.17 20.08 -64.97
C ILE A 492 40.68 19.84 -64.65
N LEU A 493 39.75 20.30 -65.49
CA LEU A 493 38.31 20.20 -65.25
C LEU A 493 37.63 19.19 -66.20
N ASP A 494 37.77 17.90 -65.88
CA ASP A 494 36.67 16.94 -66.09
C ASP A 494 36.34 16.26 -64.73
N PRO A 495 35.43 16.86 -63.94
CA PRO A 495 35.12 16.40 -62.60
C PRO A 495 34.45 15.02 -62.56
N PHE A 496 33.92 14.51 -63.69
CA PHE A 496 33.27 13.20 -63.73
C PHE A 496 34.26 12.04 -63.92
N LYS A 497 35.40 12.27 -64.59
CA LYS A 497 36.45 11.24 -64.75
C LYS A 497 37.22 10.96 -63.47
N ILE A 498 37.46 11.99 -62.65
CA ILE A 498 38.18 11.87 -61.37
C ILE A 498 37.32 11.17 -60.32
N VAL A 499 36.03 11.54 -60.20
CA VAL A 499 35.10 10.92 -59.24
C VAL A 499 34.87 9.44 -59.57
N ARG A 500 34.80 9.05 -60.85
CA ARG A 500 34.60 7.65 -61.24
C ARG A 500 35.84 6.76 -61.03
N ARG A 501 37.06 7.30 -61.18
CA ARG A 501 38.32 6.52 -61.01
C ARG A 501 38.83 6.49 -59.57
N TYR A 502 38.68 7.59 -58.82
CA TYR A 502 39.29 7.74 -57.49
C TYR A 502 38.31 7.65 -56.32
N ILE A 503 36.99 7.74 -56.55
CA ILE A 503 35.99 7.62 -55.47
C ILE A 503 35.17 6.34 -55.64
N PHE A 504 34.52 6.11 -56.77
CA PHE A 504 33.60 4.96 -56.92
C PHE A 504 34.30 3.59 -56.94
N LYS A 505 35.40 3.43 -57.69
CA LYS A 505 36.13 2.16 -57.77
C LYS A 505 36.68 1.68 -56.42
N PRO A 506 37.44 2.49 -55.66
CA PRO A 506 37.95 2.07 -54.35
C PRO A 506 36.83 1.86 -53.32
N VAL A 507 35.74 2.61 -53.36
CA VAL A 507 34.61 2.41 -52.42
C VAL A 507 33.85 1.11 -52.68
N VAL A 508 33.71 0.69 -53.94
CA VAL A 508 33.06 -0.58 -54.30
C VAL A 508 33.96 -1.79 -54.00
N THR A 509 35.28 -1.70 -54.25
CA THR A 509 36.22 -2.76 -53.84
C THR A 509 36.43 -2.82 -52.33
N LEU A 510 36.40 -1.69 -51.63
CA LEU A 510 36.42 -1.66 -50.15
C LEU A 510 35.11 -2.24 -49.59
N GLY A 511 33.96 -1.97 -50.21
CA GLY A 511 32.67 -2.54 -49.81
C GLY A 511 32.57 -4.06 -50.00
N LEU A 512 33.09 -4.58 -51.11
CA LEU A 512 33.14 -6.04 -51.36
C LEU A 512 34.19 -6.75 -50.48
N ALA A 513 35.36 -6.14 -50.27
CA ALA A 513 36.37 -6.65 -49.35
C ALA A 513 35.89 -6.63 -47.89
N VAL A 514 35.19 -5.57 -47.46
CA VAL A 514 34.57 -5.50 -46.14
C VAL A 514 33.45 -6.53 -45.99
N ALA A 515 32.66 -6.80 -47.03
CA ALA A 515 31.60 -7.81 -46.99
C ALA A 515 32.13 -9.25 -46.89
N GLU A 516 33.23 -9.58 -47.58
CA GLU A 516 33.91 -10.88 -47.47
C GLU A 516 34.64 -11.01 -46.12
N GLU A 517 35.26 -9.93 -45.63
CA GLU A 517 35.89 -9.89 -44.30
C GLU A 517 34.87 -9.95 -43.17
N TYR A 518 33.66 -9.39 -43.33
CA TYR A 518 32.55 -9.52 -42.38
C TYR A 518 31.98 -10.95 -42.34
N LYS A 519 31.98 -11.64 -43.47
CA LYS A 519 31.49 -13.03 -43.58
C LYS A 519 32.48 -14.01 -42.93
N ALA A 520 33.79 -13.79 -43.11
CA ALA A 520 34.85 -14.55 -42.43
C ALA A 520 34.95 -14.22 -40.92
N ARG A 521 34.73 -12.96 -40.52
CA ARG A 521 34.68 -12.57 -39.09
C ARG A 521 33.45 -13.12 -38.36
N LYS A 522 32.35 -13.47 -39.03
CA LYS A 522 31.13 -13.95 -38.36
C LYS A 522 31.29 -15.34 -37.75
N GLU A 523 32.11 -16.22 -38.34
CA GLU A 523 32.40 -17.55 -37.78
C GLU A 523 33.44 -17.50 -36.64
N GLN A 524 34.42 -16.59 -36.72
CA GLN A 524 35.43 -16.39 -35.67
C GLN A 524 34.91 -15.53 -34.50
N SER A 525 34.01 -14.58 -34.75
CA SER A 525 33.43 -13.66 -33.75
C SER A 525 32.40 -14.31 -32.84
N VAL A 526 31.72 -15.39 -33.25
CA VAL A 526 30.71 -16.05 -32.38
C VAL A 526 31.36 -16.70 -31.15
N ASN A 527 32.59 -17.20 -31.26
CA ASN A 527 33.33 -17.74 -30.11
C ASN A 527 33.99 -16.64 -29.26
N THR A 528 34.49 -15.57 -29.87
CA THR A 528 35.07 -14.43 -29.13
C THR A 528 33.99 -13.63 -28.38
N THR A 529 32.80 -13.45 -28.98
CA THR A 529 31.69 -12.71 -28.36
C THR A 529 31.11 -13.47 -27.17
N LYS A 530 31.03 -14.81 -27.23
CA LYS A 530 30.64 -15.65 -26.08
C LYS A 530 31.63 -15.51 -24.92
N THR A 531 32.93 -15.52 -25.19
CA THR A 531 33.97 -15.36 -24.15
C THR A 531 33.98 -13.96 -23.54
N VAL A 532 33.77 -12.91 -24.34
CA VAL A 532 33.65 -11.52 -23.85
C VAL A 532 32.37 -11.34 -23.02
N PHE A 533 31.26 -11.91 -23.45
CA PHE A 533 29.99 -11.86 -22.72
C PHE A 533 30.07 -12.62 -21.38
N LEU A 534 30.72 -13.78 -21.36
CA LEU A 534 30.91 -14.57 -20.14
C LEU A 534 31.86 -13.87 -19.15
N LYS A 535 32.94 -13.23 -19.62
CA LYS A 535 33.80 -12.37 -18.80
C LYS A 535 33.04 -11.17 -18.24
N LEU A 536 32.18 -10.54 -19.04
CA LEU A 536 31.35 -9.42 -18.60
C LEU A 536 30.36 -9.85 -17.49
N ILE A 537 29.73 -11.02 -17.63
CA ILE A 537 28.83 -11.57 -16.60
C ILE A 537 29.59 -11.82 -15.29
N VAL A 538 30.79 -12.42 -15.36
CA VAL A 538 31.61 -12.68 -14.17
C VAL A 538 31.99 -11.38 -13.47
N VAL A 539 32.42 -10.35 -14.22
CA VAL A 539 32.75 -9.03 -13.65
C VAL A 539 31.53 -8.39 -12.98
N VAL A 540 30.35 -8.48 -13.59
CA VAL A 540 29.10 -7.95 -13.00
C VAL A 540 28.71 -8.69 -11.73
N LEU A 541 28.80 -10.03 -11.71
CA LEU A 541 28.49 -10.85 -10.54
C LEU A 541 29.46 -10.61 -9.38
N VAL A 542 30.76 -10.51 -9.67
CA VAL A 542 31.78 -10.19 -8.66
C VAL A 542 31.57 -8.77 -8.14
N GLY A 543 31.32 -7.79 -9.01
CA GLY A 543 31.02 -6.42 -8.61
C GLY A 543 29.78 -6.30 -7.71
N PHE A 544 28.72 -7.06 -8.02
CA PHE A 544 27.52 -7.11 -7.18
C PHE A 544 27.82 -7.70 -5.79
N SER A 545 28.54 -8.83 -5.73
CA SER A 545 28.92 -9.48 -4.47
C SER A 545 29.78 -8.58 -3.58
N VAL A 546 30.73 -7.84 -4.16
CA VAL A 546 31.59 -6.90 -3.45
C VAL A 546 30.80 -5.75 -2.81
N VAL A 547 29.83 -5.18 -3.53
CA VAL A 547 28.96 -4.13 -3.00
C VAL A 547 28.11 -4.66 -1.85
N TRP A 548 27.54 -5.86 -1.99
CA TRP A 548 26.75 -6.48 -0.91
C TRP A 548 27.58 -6.82 0.32
N ALA A 549 28.79 -7.36 0.13
CA ALA A 549 29.70 -7.65 1.24
C ALA A 549 30.06 -6.38 2.02
N SER A 550 30.32 -5.27 1.32
CA SER A 550 30.59 -3.98 1.96
C SER A 550 29.42 -3.45 2.80
N ILE A 551 28.20 -3.53 2.26
CA ILE A 551 26.98 -3.15 2.98
C ILE A 551 26.78 -4.03 4.22
N PHE A 552 26.94 -5.35 4.08
CA PHE A 552 26.76 -6.29 5.17
C PHE A 552 27.76 -6.06 6.30
N LEU A 553 29.04 -5.84 5.99
CA LEU A 553 30.07 -5.55 6.99
C LEU A 553 29.76 -4.27 7.78
N TYR A 554 29.28 -3.21 7.12
CA TYR A 554 28.88 -1.99 7.81
C TYR A 554 27.66 -2.23 8.71
N LEU A 555 26.64 -2.95 8.23
CA LEU A 555 25.45 -3.27 9.03
C LEU A 555 25.82 -4.10 10.26
N TYR A 556 26.68 -5.11 10.10
CA TYR A 556 27.18 -5.92 11.21
C TYR A 556 27.91 -5.05 12.24
N PHE A 557 28.83 -4.18 11.81
CA PHE A 557 29.51 -3.24 12.69
C PHE A 557 28.52 -2.30 13.39
N TYR A 558 27.55 -1.74 12.67
CA TYR A 558 26.55 -0.84 13.23
C TYR A 558 25.74 -1.50 14.35
N TYR A 559 25.21 -2.70 14.12
CA TYR A 559 24.38 -3.41 15.11
C TYR A 559 25.20 -3.98 16.29
N SER A 560 26.46 -4.32 16.08
CA SER A 560 27.35 -4.77 17.15
C SER A 560 27.85 -3.60 18.03
N TYR A 561 28.07 -2.43 17.42
CA TYR A 561 28.68 -1.28 18.08
C TYR A 561 27.68 -0.30 18.71
N MET A 562 26.47 -0.18 18.15
CA MET A 562 25.41 0.72 18.66
C MET A 562 24.46 -0.01 19.62
N PRO A 563 24.40 0.41 20.90
CA PRO A 563 23.40 -0.13 21.82
C PRO A 563 22.01 0.45 21.51
N SER A 564 20.98 -0.16 22.10
CA SER A 564 19.62 0.37 22.11
C SER A 564 19.58 1.75 22.78
N VAL A 565 18.94 2.70 22.10
CA VAL A 565 19.03 4.14 22.41
C VAL A 565 18.15 4.56 23.59
N LEU A 566 17.00 3.91 23.75
CA LEU A 566 15.97 4.28 24.72
C LEU A 566 15.29 3.02 25.25
N HIS A 567 15.33 2.82 26.56
CA HIS A 567 14.55 1.82 27.26
C HIS A 567 13.51 2.52 28.14
N VAL A 568 12.24 2.11 27.99
CA VAL A 568 11.12 2.62 28.80
C VAL A 568 10.57 1.47 29.63
N LYS A 569 10.40 1.69 30.93
CA LYS A 569 9.83 0.74 31.88
C LYS A 569 8.77 1.43 32.73
N ASP A 570 7.62 0.80 32.85
CA ASP A 570 6.55 1.28 33.73
C ASP A 570 6.97 1.10 35.20
N VAL A 571 6.70 2.12 36.02
CA VAL A 571 7.06 2.14 37.45
C VAL A 571 5.78 2.07 38.27
N HIS A 572 5.51 0.89 38.81
CA HIS A 572 4.37 0.67 39.71
C HIS A 572 4.79 0.97 41.14
N LEU A 573 4.45 2.17 41.62
CA LEU A 573 4.72 2.61 42.98
C LEU A 573 3.72 1.97 43.95
N ASN A 574 4.26 1.27 44.95
CA ASN A 574 3.51 0.69 46.05
C ASN A 574 3.88 1.41 47.36
N MET A 575 2.92 1.55 48.25
CA MET A 575 3.22 2.00 49.61
C MET A 575 3.86 0.87 50.39
N ARG A 576 5.02 1.14 50.99
CA ARG A 576 5.70 0.16 51.83
C ARG A 576 4.97 0.07 53.18
N GLU A 577 4.51 -1.13 53.54
CA GLU A 577 4.00 -1.43 54.88
C GLU A 577 5.16 -1.43 55.88
N CYS A 578 5.09 -0.56 56.88
CA CYS A 578 6.05 -0.54 57.98
C CYS A 578 5.67 -1.63 58.99
N LYS A 579 6.60 -2.55 59.27
CA LYS A 579 6.43 -3.53 60.35
C LYS A 579 6.53 -2.81 61.70
N ASP A 580 5.62 -3.14 62.61
CA ASP A 580 5.57 -2.56 63.95
C ASP A 580 6.93 -2.70 64.66
N GLY A 581 7.49 -1.57 65.12
CA GLY A 581 8.71 -1.53 65.94
C GLY A 581 10.01 -1.12 65.23
N ALA A 582 10.00 -0.77 63.94
CA ALA A 582 11.16 -0.16 63.29
C ALA A 582 11.23 1.35 63.57
N PRO A 583 12.24 1.87 64.30
CA PRO A 583 12.46 3.30 64.38
C PRO A 583 12.86 3.81 62.97
N ASP A 584 12.27 4.93 62.52
CA ASP A 584 12.45 5.55 61.19
C ASP A 584 11.75 4.90 59.97
N CYS A 585 10.66 4.15 60.15
CA CYS A 585 9.84 3.72 59.00
C CYS A 585 8.70 4.71 58.71
N GLU A 586 8.94 5.68 57.82
CA GLU A 586 7.88 6.48 57.20
C GLU A 586 7.39 5.80 55.90
N PRO A 587 6.07 5.63 55.70
CA PRO A 587 5.53 5.00 54.49
C PRO A 587 5.61 5.96 53.31
N TYR A 588 6.56 5.71 52.42
CA TYR A 588 6.73 6.43 51.17
C TYR A 588 6.35 5.55 49.96
N PRO A 589 5.89 6.14 48.84
CA PRO A 589 5.74 5.42 47.57
C PRO A 589 7.09 4.88 47.10
N THR A 590 7.16 3.56 46.90
CA THR A 590 8.37 2.86 46.48
C THR A 590 8.09 1.87 45.35
N ALA A 591 9.02 1.71 44.42
CA ALA A 591 8.93 0.73 43.35
C ALA A 591 10.29 0.08 43.12
N ASN A 592 10.31 -1.23 42.98
CA ASN A 592 11.46 -1.98 42.49
C ASN A 592 11.24 -2.25 41.00
N VAL A 593 12.13 -1.73 40.15
CA VAL A 593 12.03 -1.87 38.69
C VAL A 593 13.19 -2.72 38.20
N ALA A 594 12.90 -3.86 37.61
CA ALA A 594 13.91 -4.71 36.98
C ALA A 594 14.43 -4.06 35.70
N LEU A 595 15.72 -3.72 35.69
CA LEU A 595 16.45 -3.21 34.54
C LEU A 595 16.82 -4.35 33.58
N THR A 596 16.96 -5.60 34.06
CA THR A 596 17.32 -6.76 33.23
C THR A 596 16.39 -7.96 33.47
N ASN A 597 15.92 -8.60 32.39
CA ASN A 597 15.27 -9.92 32.43
C ASN A 597 16.12 -10.86 31.55
N HIS A 598 17.08 -11.56 32.15
CA HIS A 598 17.97 -12.56 31.51
C HIS A 598 18.89 -12.08 30.36
N GLN A 599 18.83 -10.82 29.93
CA GLN A 599 19.79 -10.19 29.00
C GLN A 599 20.29 -8.86 29.58
N ARG A 600 21.60 -8.59 29.46
CA ARG A 600 22.21 -7.32 29.89
C ARG A 600 21.62 -6.17 29.07
N LEU A 601 20.79 -5.34 29.71
CA LEU A 601 20.09 -4.21 29.08
C LEU A 601 21.03 -3.02 28.87
N LEU A 602 22.05 -2.87 29.74
CA LEU A 602 23.04 -1.81 29.66
C LEU A 602 24.35 -2.38 29.11
N MET A 603 24.90 -1.71 28.11
CA MET A 603 26.22 -2.01 27.57
C MET A 603 27.32 -1.48 28.51
N VAL A 604 28.26 -2.35 28.90
CA VAL A 604 29.40 -2.01 29.76
C VAL A 604 30.21 -0.86 29.14
N GLY A 605 30.54 0.13 29.95
CA GLY A 605 31.32 1.31 29.52
C GLY A 605 30.56 2.34 28.68
N GLN A 606 29.27 2.13 28.39
CA GLN A 606 28.41 3.15 27.80
C GLN A 606 27.74 3.98 28.90
N ALA A 607 27.79 5.31 28.74
CA ALA A 607 27.08 6.26 29.58
C ALA A 607 25.57 6.22 29.32
N TYR A 608 24.77 6.13 30.38
CA TYR A 608 23.32 6.21 30.34
C TYR A 608 22.78 7.34 31.22
N LYS A 609 21.76 8.01 30.72
CA LYS A 609 20.95 8.98 31.46
C LYS A 609 19.69 8.27 31.94
N ILE A 610 19.48 8.20 33.26
CA ILE A 610 18.32 7.56 33.87
C ILE A 610 17.37 8.66 34.35
N VAL A 611 16.15 8.66 33.80
CA VAL A 611 15.14 9.70 33.97
C VAL A 611 13.84 9.05 34.43
N LEU A 612 13.23 9.61 35.47
CA LEU A 612 11.89 9.24 35.92
C LEU A 612 10.89 10.30 35.45
N ASN A 613 9.92 9.89 34.64
CA ASN A 613 8.79 10.73 34.26
C ASN A 613 7.61 10.42 35.16
N LEU A 614 7.06 11.45 35.79
CA LEU A 614 5.89 11.36 36.66
C LEU A 614 4.72 12.07 35.98
N GLU A 615 3.65 11.35 35.71
CA GLU A 615 2.40 11.94 35.23
C GLU A 615 1.55 12.34 36.45
N MET A 616 1.44 13.64 36.69
CA MET A 616 0.80 14.19 37.88
C MET A 616 -0.48 14.96 37.53
N PRO A 617 -1.60 14.73 38.23
CA PRO A 617 -2.75 15.64 38.15
C PRO A 617 -2.39 17.02 38.70
N GLU A 618 -2.96 18.07 38.10
CA GLU A 618 -2.86 19.45 38.61
C GLU A 618 -3.84 19.69 39.78
N SER A 619 -3.87 18.80 40.78
CA SER A 619 -4.76 18.90 41.94
C SER A 619 -4.28 19.95 42.96
N GLU A 620 -5.20 20.45 43.79
CA GLU A 620 -4.83 21.35 44.89
C GLU A 620 -3.83 20.71 45.85
N GLN A 621 -3.95 19.39 46.08
CA GLN A 621 -3.04 18.64 46.94
C GLN A 621 -1.61 18.68 46.36
N ASN A 622 -1.43 18.31 45.09
CA ASN A 622 -0.14 18.36 44.43
C ASN A 622 0.43 19.78 44.34
N GLY A 623 -0.42 20.79 44.22
CA GLY A 623 -0.01 22.20 44.26
C GLY A 623 0.54 22.64 45.63
N LYS A 624 0.05 22.07 46.73
CA LYS A 624 0.46 22.41 48.11
C LYS A 624 1.70 21.66 48.60
N ILE A 625 2.00 20.49 48.01
CA ILE A 625 3.17 19.66 48.37
C ILE A 625 4.50 20.41 48.18
N GLY A 626 4.58 21.31 47.19
CA GLY A 626 5.81 22.04 46.90
C GLY A 626 6.89 21.13 46.33
N MET A 627 8.14 21.30 46.79
CA MET A 627 9.26 20.46 46.36
C MET A 627 9.20 19.10 47.04
N PHE A 628 9.24 18.03 46.25
CA PHE A 628 9.37 16.65 46.74
C PHE A 628 10.69 16.04 46.27
N THR A 629 11.21 15.08 47.03
CA THR A 629 12.47 14.41 46.68
C THR A 629 12.20 13.03 46.11
N VAL A 630 12.81 12.72 44.97
CA VAL A 630 12.83 11.39 44.36
C VAL A 630 14.23 10.82 44.48
N CYS A 631 14.33 9.63 45.06
CA CYS A 631 15.57 8.87 45.16
C CYS A 631 15.52 7.64 44.24
N GLY A 632 16.58 7.43 43.46
CA GLY A 632 16.82 6.21 42.69
C GLY A 632 18.07 5.51 43.21
N THR A 633 17.94 4.24 43.58
CA THR A 633 19.03 3.40 44.08
C THR A 633 19.19 2.20 43.17
N VAL A 634 20.33 2.11 42.47
CA VAL A 634 20.66 0.99 41.58
C VAL A 634 21.30 -0.13 42.38
N ARG A 635 20.86 -1.36 42.16
CA ARG A 635 21.32 -2.58 42.85
C ARG A 635 21.81 -3.65 41.90
N ASP A 636 22.73 -4.48 42.38
CA ASP A 636 23.24 -5.65 41.68
C ASP A 636 22.39 -6.91 41.95
N TYR A 637 22.79 -8.06 41.38
CA TYR A 637 22.11 -9.35 41.60
C TYR A 637 22.05 -9.76 43.08
N SER A 638 23.05 -9.37 43.87
CA SER A 638 23.15 -9.65 45.30
C SER A 638 22.31 -8.70 46.16
N GLN A 639 21.54 -7.79 45.54
CA GLN A 639 20.79 -6.71 46.18
C GLN A 639 21.67 -5.68 46.91
N GLU A 640 22.96 -5.62 46.60
CA GLU A 640 23.86 -4.61 47.14
C GLU A 640 23.68 -3.28 46.40
N GLN A 641 23.81 -2.17 47.13
CA GLN A 641 23.67 -0.83 46.56
C GLN A 641 24.93 -0.45 45.76
N ILE A 642 24.79 -0.31 44.44
CA ILE A 642 25.88 0.14 43.56
C ILE A 642 25.95 1.68 43.51
N ALA A 643 24.80 2.32 43.30
CA ALA A 643 24.72 3.76 43.12
C ALA A 643 23.40 4.32 43.66
N ARG A 644 23.44 5.51 44.24
CA ARG A 644 22.25 6.19 44.78
C ARG A 644 22.25 7.66 44.40
N SER A 645 21.12 8.15 43.90
CA SER A 645 20.91 9.56 43.60
C SER A 645 19.57 10.02 44.14
N CYS A 646 19.52 11.21 44.72
CA CYS A 646 18.29 11.86 45.15
C CYS A 646 18.20 13.25 44.52
N ARG A 647 17.07 13.54 43.88
CA ARG A 647 16.79 14.80 43.19
C ARG A 647 15.47 15.38 43.66
N MET A 648 15.46 16.69 43.84
CA MET A 648 14.24 17.42 44.14
C MET A 648 13.51 17.76 42.83
N SER A 649 12.19 17.71 42.86
CA SER A 649 11.34 18.17 41.77
C SER A 649 10.05 18.78 42.33
N MET A 650 9.32 19.49 41.49
CA MET A 650 8.05 20.10 41.85
C MET A 650 7.12 20.13 40.64
N LEU A 651 5.81 20.12 40.91
CA LEU A 651 4.82 20.47 39.90
C LEU A 651 5.09 21.91 39.45
N HIS A 652 5.05 22.19 38.15
CA HIS A 652 5.42 23.55 37.71
C HIS A 652 4.32 24.53 38.11
N TYR A 653 4.73 25.63 38.72
CA TYR A 653 3.80 26.67 39.12
C TYR A 653 3.16 27.34 37.89
N LYS A 654 1.85 27.52 37.94
CA LYS A 654 1.08 28.37 37.02
C LYS A 654 0.27 29.36 37.85
N SER A 655 0.26 30.63 37.45
CA SER A 655 -0.55 31.65 38.12
C SER A 655 -2.04 31.35 37.98
N ASN A 656 -2.85 31.79 38.94
CA ASN A 656 -4.30 31.60 38.90
C ASN A 656 -4.93 32.22 37.64
N LEU A 657 -4.39 33.35 37.18
CA LEU A 657 -4.82 33.99 35.93
C LEU A 657 -4.54 33.07 34.72
N LEU A 658 -3.33 32.51 34.63
CA LEU A 658 -2.96 31.63 33.52
C LEU A 658 -3.76 30.33 33.54
N LYS A 659 -3.98 29.73 34.72
CA LYS A 659 -4.85 28.56 34.88
C LYS A 659 -6.26 28.87 34.38
N THR A 660 -6.86 29.98 34.84
CA THR A 660 -8.21 30.38 34.43
C THR A 660 -8.30 30.60 32.92
N MET A 661 -7.33 31.29 32.32
CA MET A 661 -7.30 31.49 30.86
C MET A 661 -7.17 30.16 30.10
N LEU A 662 -6.29 29.26 30.53
CA LEU A 662 -6.13 27.95 29.90
C LEU A 662 -7.37 27.08 30.05
N THR A 663 -8.00 27.08 31.23
CA THR A 663 -9.24 26.36 31.50
C THR A 663 -10.38 26.92 30.63
N ILE A 664 -10.48 28.24 30.43
CA ILE A 664 -11.47 28.84 29.52
C ILE A 664 -11.19 28.47 28.06
N VAL A 665 -9.95 28.64 27.60
CA VAL A 665 -9.54 28.35 26.21
C VAL A 665 -9.74 26.87 25.87
N PHE A 666 -9.45 25.98 26.81
CA PHE A 666 -9.58 24.54 26.62
C PHE A 666 -10.85 23.95 27.26
N ALA A 667 -11.78 24.78 27.73
CA ALA A 667 -13.02 24.33 28.37
C ALA A 667 -13.80 23.31 27.52
N PRO A 668 -13.95 23.50 26.19
CA PRO A 668 -14.63 22.51 25.37
C PRO A 668 -13.90 21.15 25.41
N LEU A 669 -12.57 21.15 25.31
CA LEU A 669 -11.78 19.91 25.32
C LEU A 669 -11.79 19.22 26.68
N LEU A 670 -11.81 19.99 27.77
CA LEU A 670 -11.88 19.47 29.15
C LEU A 670 -13.26 18.86 29.43
N VAL A 671 -14.36 19.56 29.08
CA VAL A 671 -15.74 19.09 29.30
C VAL A 671 -16.06 17.82 28.52
N PHE A 672 -15.54 17.71 27.28
CA PHE A 672 -15.73 16.50 26.48
C PHE A 672 -14.70 15.39 26.78
N GLY A 673 -13.82 15.57 27.77
CA GLY A 673 -12.81 14.59 28.16
C GLY A 673 -11.75 14.31 27.08
N TYR A 674 -11.57 15.22 26.12
CA TYR A 674 -10.49 15.15 25.12
C TYR A 674 -9.14 15.60 25.69
N ARG A 675 -9.17 16.32 26.80
CA ARG A 675 -8.01 16.77 27.54
C ARG A 675 -8.26 16.60 29.03
N GLU A 676 -7.23 16.24 29.78
CA GLU A 676 -7.23 16.14 31.24
C GLU A 676 -6.26 17.19 31.81
N GLU A 677 -6.53 17.68 33.02
CA GLU A 677 -5.62 18.60 33.73
C GLU A 677 -4.49 17.81 34.40
N LYS A 678 -3.43 17.58 33.62
CA LYS A 678 -2.26 16.83 34.04
C LYS A 678 -0.97 17.42 33.49
N GLN A 679 0.12 17.17 34.21
CA GLN A 679 1.45 17.61 33.88
C GLN A 679 2.45 16.46 33.97
N MET A 680 3.37 16.40 33.00
CA MET A 680 4.53 15.52 33.07
C MET A 680 5.67 16.23 33.81
N VAL A 681 6.12 15.64 34.91
CA VAL A 681 7.26 16.09 35.70
C VAL A 681 8.41 15.12 35.49
N THR A 682 9.47 15.61 34.84
CA THR A 682 10.65 14.81 34.51
C THR A 682 11.74 15.00 35.56
N VAL A 683 12.21 13.92 36.16
CA VAL A 683 13.25 13.90 37.20
C VAL A 683 14.46 13.11 36.72
N GLU A 684 15.57 13.79 36.51
CA GLU A 684 16.83 13.17 36.06
C GLU A 684 17.60 12.55 37.24
N LEU A 685 17.39 11.26 37.49
CA LEU A 685 18.03 10.54 38.60
C LEU A 685 19.54 10.43 38.39
N PHE A 686 19.98 10.00 37.20
CA PHE A 686 21.40 9.92 36.87
C PHE A 686 21.67 10.57 35.51
N SER A 687 22.61 11.50 35.47
CA SER A 687 23.01 12.21 34.24
C SER A 687 23.97 11.38 33.37
N ASN A 688 24.83 10.61 34.03
CA ASN A 688 25.92 9.86 33.41
C ASN A 688 26.22 8.57 34.20
N TYR A 689 25.28 7.64 34.20
CA TYR A 689 25.44 6.32 34.83
C TYR A 689 26.27 5.41 33.94
N LEU A 690 27.31 4.78 34.50
CA LEU A 690 28.15 3.80 33.81
C LEU A 690 27.94 2.45 34.47
N ASP A 691 27.58 1.45 33.65
CA ASP A 691 27.41 0.07 34.12
C ASP A 691 28.79 -0.63 34.19
N ASP A 692 29.05 -1.32 35.29
CA ASP A 692 30.29 -2.06 35.55
C ASP A 692 30.09 -3.55 35.23
N SER A 693 31.13 -4.20 34.70
CA SER A 693 31.11 -5.64 34.45
C SER A 693 31.17 -6.47 35.73
N SER A 694 31.73 -5.93 36.83
CA SER A 694 31.90 -6.64 38.10
C SER A 694 30.59 -6.69 38.91
N HIS A 695 29.85 -5.57 38.92
CA HIS A 695 28.54 -5.44 39.56
C HIS A 695 27.53 -4.85 38.56
N PRO A 696 26.90 -5.68 37.70
CA PRO A 696 25.96 -5.18 36.70
C PRO A 696 24.66 -4.69 37.35
N ALA A 697 24.12 -3.58 36.87
CA ALA A 697 22.84 -3.03 37.31
C ALA A 697 21.69 -3.98 36.97
N THR A 698 21.04 -4.56 37.99
CA THR A 698 19.91 -5.48 37.77
C THR A 698 18.57 -4.82 38.00
N ASN A 699 18.47 -4.08 39.11
CA ASN A 699 17.24 -3.47 39.58
C ASN A 699 17.53 -2.02 40.00
N ILE A 700 16.51 -1.17 39.88
CA ILE A 700 16.53 0.17 40.45
C ILE A 700 15.33 0.34 41.37
N ASP A 701 15.62 0.71 42.61
CA ASP A 701 14.62 1.07 43.60
C ASP A 701 14.36 2.58 43.50
N ILE A 702 13.11 2.93 43.22
CA ILE A 702 12.64 4.30 43.15
C ILE A 702 11.83 4.57 44.42
N THR A 703 12.18 5.63 45.13
CA THR A 703 11.49 6.08 46.35
C THR A 703 11.14 7.55 46.23
N ILE A 704 9.86 7.90 46.37
CA ILE A 704 9.42 9.30 46.41
C ILE A 704 9.20 9.68 47.87
N LYS A 705 10.03 10.56 48.41
CA LYS A 705 9.90 11.05 49.80
C LYS A 705 8.80 12.10 49.92
N CYS A 706 7.56 11.67 49.67
CA CYS A 706 6.35 12.45 49.85
C CYS A 706 5.17 11.49 49.98
N ARG A 707 4.51 11.48 51.14
CA ARG A 707 3.42 10.54 51.43
C ARG A 707 2.15 10.88 50.65
N ASP A 708 1.79 12.15 50.57
CA ASP A 708 0.49 12.59 50.05
C ASP A 708 0.52 12.95 48.55
N ILE A 709 1.53 12.46 47.82
CA ILE A 709 1.68 12.73 46.38
C ILE A 709 0.64 11.96 45.57
N GLN A 710 -0.01 12.66 44.64
CA GLN A 710 -0.97 12.07 43.71
C GLN A 710 -0.32 11.91 42.34
N LEU A 711 -0.40 10.72 41.76
CA LEU A 711 0.24 10.34 40.50
C LEU A 711 -0.76 9.50 39.68
N TYR A 712 -0.80 9.70 38.37
CA TYR A 712 -1.54 8.82 37.46
C TYR A 712 -0.69 7.66 36.98
N SER A 713 0.57 7.94 36.63
CA SER A 713 1.53 6.95 36.14
C SER A 713 2.96 7.44 36.40
N ALA A 714 3.91 6.51 36.38
CA ALA A 714 5.32 6.81 36.44
C ALA A 714 6.07 5.89 35.45
N GLU A 715 7.00 6.47 34.70
CA GLU A 715 7.78 5.77 33.68
C GLU A 715 9.27 6.04 33.90
N LEU A 716 10.07 4.99 33.94
CA LEU A 716 11.53 5.07 33.97
C LEU A 716 12.07 4.97 32.55
N GLN A 717 12.83 5.99 32.16
CA GLN A 717 13.50 6.06 30.87
C GLN A 717 15.02 5.98 31.07
N VAL A 718 15.65 5.01 30.41
CA VAL A 718 17.11 4.88 30.35
C VAL A 718 17.55 5.21 28.94
N VAL A 719 18.27 6.32 28.79
CA VAL A 719 18.67 6.89 27.51
C VAL A 719 20.19 6.78 27.36
N ALA A 720 20.68 6.18 26.28
CA ALA A 720 22.12 6.13 26.01
C ALA A 720 22.65 7.53 25.67
N ASN A 721 23.69 7.98 26.37
CA ASN A 721 24.38 9.24 26.07
C ASN A 721 25.59 8.99 25.17
N PHE A 722 25.41 9.17 23.86
CA PHE A 722 26.46 8.87 22.88
C PHE A 722 27.52 9.96 22.79
N THR A 723 28.79 9.55 22.76
CA THR A 723 29.95 10.41 22.49
C THR A 723 30.81 9.82 21.35
N GLY A 724 31.69 10.64 20.77
CA GLY A 724 32.65 10.19 19.73
C GLY A 724 32.00 9.61 18.47
N LEU A 725 32.48 8.45 18.03
CA LEU A 725 31.99 7.78 16.81
C LEU A 725 30.51 7.39 16.92
N ARG A 726 30.05 6.94 18.10
CA ARG A 726 28.63 6.62 18.34
C ARG A 726 27.74 7.85 18.16
N TYR A 727 28.18 9.01 18.64
CA TYR A 727 27.45 10.26 18.44
C TYR A 727 27.28 10.60 16.96
N LEU A 728 28.35 10.44 16.17
CA LEU A 728 28.32 10.69 14.74
C LEU A 728 27.41 9.69 14.02
N MET A 729 27.50 8.40 14.35
CA MET A 729 26.64 7.36 13.76
C MET A 729 25.17 7.52 14.15
N PHE A 730 24.87 8.05 15.33
CA PHE A 730 23.50 8.26 15.81
C PHE A 730 22.86 9.49 15.17
N ASN A 731 23.55 10.62 15.15
CA ASN A 731 22.99 11.88 14.62
C ASN A 731 23.10 11.99 13.10
N TRP A 732 24.08 11.32 12.49
CA TRP A 732 24.35 11.34 11.05
C TRP A 732 24.41 9.91 10.47
N PRO A 733 23.36 9.09 10.63
CA PRO A 733 23.40 7.67 10.28
C PRO A 733 23.69 7.47 8.79
N VAL A 734 23.09 8.29 7.92
CA VAL A 734 23.31 8.21 6.46
C VAL A 734 24.74 8.56 6.08
N LEU A 735 25.31 9.62 6.67
CA LEU A 735 26.69 10.03 6.38
C LEU A 735 27.67 8.95 6.85
N SER A 736 27.47 8.43 8.05
CA SER A 736 28.29 7.35 8.61
C SER A 736 28.20 6.06 7.77
N ALA A 737 27.02 5.76 7.22
CA ALA A 737 26.81 4.62 6.34
C ALA A 737 27.51 4.81 4.99
N ILE A 738 27.42 6.00 4.38
CA ILE A 738 28.13 6.29 3.13
C ILE A 738 29.63 6.15 3.33
N ILE A 739 30.18 6.75 4.39
CA ILE A 739 31.62 6.67 4.69
C ILE A 739 32.02 5.21 4.96
N GLY A 740 31.31 4.51 5.84
CA GLY A 740 31.61 3.12 6.20
C GLY A 740 31.53 2.15 5.02
N ILE A 741 30.48 2.24 4.20
CA ILE A 741 30.31 1.41 2.99
C ILE A 741 31.37 1.76 1.95
N THR A 742 31.72 3.04 1.78
CA THR A 742 32.75 3.44 0.81
C THR A 742 34.14 2.96 1.23
N THR A 743 34.48 3.07 2.52
CA THR A 743 35.75 2.56 3.06
C THR A 743 35.83 1.04 2.94
N ASN A 744 34.77 0.31 3.34
CA ASN A 744 34.72 -1.14 3.16
C ASN A 744 34.82 -1.55 1.69
N LEU A 745 34.11 -0.83 0.80
CA LEU A 745 34.16 -1.07 -0.64
C LEU A 745 35.57 -0.87 -1.18
N PHE A 746 36.27 0.19 -0.76
CA PHE A 746 37.65 0.47 -1.15
C PHE A 746 38.60 -0.67 -0.76
N PHE A 747 38.54 -1.15 0.48
CA PHE A 747 39.40 -2.25 0.94
C PHE A 747 39.10 -3.57 0.23
N ILE A 748 37.82 -3.93 0.07
CA ILE A 748 37.43 -5.15 -0.65
C ILE A 748 37.86 -5.05 -2.12
N LEU A 749 37.71 -3.89 -2.74
CA LEU A 749 38.10 -3.66 -4.14
C LEU A 749 39.62 -3.73 -4.34
N ILE A 750 40.42 -3.25 -3.39
CA ILE A 750 41.89 -3.43 -3.40
C ILE A 750 42.23 -4.91 -3.34
N VAL A 751 41.64 -5.67 -2.41
CA VAL A 751 41.88 -7.11 -2.30
C VAL A 751 41.49 -7.82 -3.60
N CYS A 752 40.33 -7.50 -4.17
CA CYS A 752 39.89 -8.07 -5.44
C CYS A 752 40.81 -7.71 -6.61
N ILE A 753 41.35 -6.50 -6.67
CA ILE A 753 42.31 -6.08 -7.72
C ILE A 753 43.64 -6.81 -7.54
N LEU A 754 44.16 -6.93 -6.31
CA LEU A 754 45.39 -7.67 -6.04
C LEU A 754 45.21 -9.17 -6.37
N SER A 755 44.07 -9.76 -6.02
CA SER A 755 43.73 -11.13 -6.42
C SER A 755 43.56 -11.27 -7.94
N TRP A 756 42.99 -10.27 -8.62
CA TRP A 756 42.88 -10.26 -10.08
C TRP A 756 44.25 -10.17 -10.74
N TYR A 757 45.15 -9.33 -10.23
CA TYR A 757 46.51 -9.17 -10.74
C TYR A 757 47.30 -10.48 -10.63
N HIS A 758 47.14 -11.21 -9.53
CA HIS A 758 47.72 -12.55 -9.36
C HIS A 758 47.09 -13.59 -10.33
N TRP A 759 45.86 -13.37 -10.82
CA TRP A 759 45.18 -14.28 -11.73
C TRP A 759 45.51 -14.01 -13.22
N ASP A 760 45.93 -12.78 -13.55
CA ASP A 760 46.26 -12.38 -14.93
C ASP A 760 47.66 -12.83 -15.39
N ASP A 761 48.50 -13.34 -14.48
CA ASP A 761 49.71 -14.13 -14.80
C ASP A 761 49.29 -15.44 -15.49
N THR A 762 48.96 -15.30 -16.77
CA THR A 762 48.44 -16.30 -17.68
C THR A 762 49.53 -17.23 -18.23
N GLU A 763 50.71 -17.29 -17.59
CA GLU A 763 51.77 -18.25 -17.95
C GLU A 763 51.37 -19.68 -17.61
N TRP A 764 50.60 -19.90 -16.53
CA TRP A 764 50.22 -21.25 -16.11
C TRP A 764 49.15 -21.89 -17.01
N ILE A 765 48.25 -21.08 -17.60
CA ILE A 765 47.20 -21.58 -18.51
C ILE A 765 47.78 -21.97 -19.87
N THR A 766 48.80 -21.25 -20.34
CA THR A 766 49.54 -21.64 -21.54
C THR A 766 50.37 -22.90 -21.30
N ASP A 767 51.02 -23.03 -20.14
CA ASP A 767 51.79 -24.24 -19.79
C ASP A 767 50.90 -25.50 -19.72
N ILE A 768 49.68 -25.39 -19.14
CA ILE A 768 48.73 -26.52 -19.13
C ILE A 768 48.25 -26.87 -20.53
N ARG A 769 47.97 -25.87 -21.38
CA ARG A 769 47.52 -26.10 -22.76
C ARG A 769 48.60 -26.77 -23.59
N ASP A 770 49.86 -26.35 -23.44
CA ASP A 770 51.00 -26.94 -24.15
C ASP A 770 51.32 -28.35 -23.64
N ARG A 771 51.24 -28.60 -22.33
CA ARG A 771 51.34 -29.97 -21.77
C ARG A 771 50.22 -30.88 -22.29
N TYR A 772 48.99 -30.37 -22.35
CA TYR A 772 47.87 -31.15 -22.87
C TYR A 772 48.02 -31.45 -24.38
N GLN A 773 48.47 -30.48 -25.18
CA GLN A 773 48.77 -30.68 -26.61
C GLN A 773 49.93 -31.66 -26.82
N GLN A 774 50.98 -31.62 -25.99
CA GLN A 774 52.05 -32.61 -26.01
C GLN A 774 51.53 -34.01 -25.69
N ILE A 775 50.71 -34.17 -24.64
CA ILE A 775 50.12 -35.46 -24.27
C ILE A 775 49.24 -36.01 -25.41
N VAL A 776 48.44 -35.17 -26.06
CA VAL A 776 47.59 -35.58 -27.19
C VAL A 776 48.40 -35.94 -28.44
N GLN A 777 49.51 -35.23 -28.72
CA GLN A 777 50.41 -35.60 -29.82
C GLN A 777 51.17 -36.90 -29.55
N VAL A 778 51.62 -37.12 -28.31
CA VAL A 778 52.23 -38.38 -27.89
C VAL A 778 51.20 -39.52 -28.00
N GLY A 779 49.97 -39.31 -27.53
CA GLY A 779 48.88 -40.28 -27.68
C GLY A 779 48.54 -40.61 -29.14
N ARG A 780 48.58 -39.63 -30.06
CA ARG A 780 48.41 -39.90 -31.50
C ARG A 780 49.58 -40.64 -32.12
N LYS A 781 50.82 -40.37 -31.71
CA LYS A 781 52.00 -41.12 -32.17
C LYS A 781 51.99 -42.56 -31.66
N VAL A 782 51.59 -42.78 -30.40
CA VAL A 782 51.45 -44.12 -29.81
C VAL A 782 50.32 -44.89 -30.49
N ALA A 783 49.17 -44.27 -30.73
CA ALA A 783 48.05 -44.91 -31.44
C ALA A 783 48.39 -45.26 -32.90
N ALA A 784 49.21 -44.45 -33.59
CA ALA A 784 49.69 -44.76 -34.93
C ALA A 784 50.68 -45.95 -34.95
N ILE A 785 51.53 -46.08 -33.92
CA ILE A 785 52.45 -47.22 -33.74
C ILE A 785 51.67 -48.49 -33.34
N GLU A 786 50.64 -48.36 -32.48
CA GLU A 786 49.77 -49.46 -32.09
C GLU A 786 48.94 -50.00 -33.27
N GLN A 787 48.45 -49.15 -34.18
CA GLN A 787 47.76 -49.61 -35.39
C GLN A 787 48.67 -50.30 -36.40
N GLU A 788 49.95 -49.95 -36.44
CA GLU A 788 50.93 -50.62 -37.32
C GLU A 788 51.39 -51.97 -36.73
N GLN A 789 51.44 -52.10 -35.39
CA GLN A 789 51.78 -53.33 -34.67
C GLN A 789 50.60 -54.32 -34.51
N THR A 790 49.35 -53.85 -34.41
CA THR A 790 48.16 -54.72 -34.25
C THR A 790 47.66 -55.38 -35.55
N SER A 791 48.26 -55.08 -36.71
CA SER A 791 48.05 -55.88 -37.94
C SER A 791 48.93 -57.13 -38.02
N LYS A 792 49.87 -57.30 -37.08
CA LYS A 792 50.78 -58.44 -36.98
C LYS A 792 50.86 -58.90 -35.53
N LEU A 793 49.87 -59.62 -35.02
CA LEU A 793 50.03 -60.76 -34.10
C LEU A 793 48.66 -61.29 -33.70
N ASP A 794 48.36 -62.52 -34.12
CA ASP A 794 47.33 -63.38 -33.52
C ASP A 794 47.81 -63.92 -32.17
N VAL A 795 46.85 -64.28 -31.29
CA VAL A 795 46.80 -65.41 -30.31
C VAL A 795 46.21 -65.02 -28.92
N PRO A 796 45.46 -65.92 -28.23
CA PRO A 796 44.27 -65.57 -27.42
C PRO A 796 44.32 -65.90 -25.90
N ALA A 797 43.26 -65.42 -25.21
CA ALA A 797 42.50 -65.95 -24.06
C ALA A 797 43.15 -66.23 -22.67
N GLU A 798 42.31 -65.98 -21.63
CA GLU A 798 42.45 -66.21 -20.16
C GLU A 798 43.35 -65.23 -19.37
N LYS A 799 43.09 -64.78 -18.13
CA LYS A 799 42.22 -65.22 -17.02
C LYS A 799 42.05 -64.09 -15.97
N GLU A 800 41.11 -64.28 -15.05
CA GLU A 800 40.64 -63.45 -13.93
C GLU A 800 41.70 -62.76 -13.04
N VAL A 801 41.41 -61.53 -12.56
CA VAL A 801 41.93 -60.98 -11.29
C VAL A 801 40.90 -60.03 -10.62
N VAL A 802 40.72 -60.24 -9.31
CA VAL A 802 39.83 -59.59 -8.31
C VAL A 802 40.35 -58.19 -7.87
N PRO A 803 39.50 -57.21 -7.51
CA PRO A 803 39.96 -55.87 -7.11
C PRO A 803 40.33 -55.79 -5.61
N PRO A 804 41.35 -55.00 -5.19
CA PRO A 804 41.65 -54.79 -3.78
C PRO A 804 40.75 -53.75 -3.11
N LYS A 805 40.36 -54.09 -1.88
CA LYS A 805 39.77 -53.25 -0.83
C LYS A 805 40.73 -52.16 -0.34
N TRP A 806 40.35 -50.90 -0.43
CA TRP A 806 40.61 -49.87 0.61
C TRP A 806 39.90 -48.56 0.22
N LEU A 807 38.76 -48.28 0.85
CA LEU A 807 38.18 -46.93 0.95
C LEU A 807 37.20 -46.95 2.11
N VAL A 808 37.74 -46.68 3.30
CA VAL A 808 37.02 -46.48 4.56
C VAL A 808 37.80 -45.40 5.33
N ASP A 809 37.04 -44.39 5.77
CA ASP A 809 37.33 -43.37 6.78
C ASP A 809 38.34 -42.24 6.39
N GLU A 810 38.15 -40.97 6.77
CA GLU A 810 37.40 -40.40 7.89
C GLU A 810 37.15 -38.87 7.68
N GLU A 811 36.05 -38.41 8.32
CA GLU A 811 35.66 -37.05 8.80
C GLU A 811 35.52 -35.81 7.89
#